data_AF-A0A7X6UTK3-F1
#
_entry.id   AF-A0A7X6UTK3-F1
#
_cell.length_a   1.000
_cell.length_b   1.000
_cell.length_c   1.000
_cell.angle_alpha   90.00
_cell.angle_beta   90.00
_cell.angle_gamma   90.00
#
_symmetry.space_group_name_H-M   'P 1'
#
loop_
_entity.id
_entity.type
_entity.pdbx_description
1 polymer ?
#
loop_
_entity_poly.entity_id
_entity_poly.type
_entity_poly.pdbx_seq_one_letter_code
_entity_poly.pdbx_strand_id
1 'polypeptide(L)'
;MSTTERQEAVLHILQNLRDLATLKKLFWEELNYDRANRTLSTRQWPESARQPLAETPILFASGGEDNAFHVVYCQLESDLLLRGHERPVVNHLTQEHPYALFIFSNKDRTQWHFLNVKYDEDAEKRRLYRRIAVRPGTGLRTAAERLSLLDLVDGKLSPLAIQSAHDAAFDVEKVSKDFYHEIANWYFWALKHVVFPKDAPKEQDGRDHISVIRLITRLIFCWFIREKGLIPDVLFDEVKLAKMLDGFAPEKKRNKDSVFYRAILQNLFFATLNTEMDQRGWRRTDQNFMVHSLYRHKECFRDPQTALAWFKDIPFLNGGLFECLDRDFGEGTQPRYLRVDGFSDRDDSYPIVPDFLFFGSEQDVDLSEDYGDKKLKGVRVRGLIDTLNRYKFTIEENTPLDQEVALDPELCGKVFENLLAAYNPETGTTARKATGSFYTPREIVDYMVDESLIAYLKGKLTGKATKDLDKALRALLAHNDEPHGFNEQTIGELIEAIDSLKALDPAVGSGAFPMGLLHKLVHILGKLDPGNERWKTKQIAKLDDVAMREDAKRLFRENYDDYGRKLYLIENCIYGVDIQPIAVQIAKMRFFISLIVDQKVNPKASNRGVRALPNLETKFVAANTLIGIERPTQMLLRDPDIDKKEAELRKVREKHFTTRTLRSKAKCREDDKRLRAEIAELLKSDGWDNTTA
;
A
#
# COMPACT_ATOMS: atom_id res chain seq x y z
N MET A 1 -18.32 -22.45 -25.11
CA MET A 1 -18.26 -22.33 -23.65
C MET A 1 -18.66 -20.91 -23.28
N SER A 2 -19.51 -20.71 -22.27
CA SER A 2 -19.79 -19.37 -21.74
C SER A 2 -18.55 -18.77 -21.07
N THR A 3 -18.48 -17.45 -20.94
CA THR A 3 -17.33 -16.78 -20.30
C THR A 3 -17.11 -17.29 -18.87
N THR A 4 -18.19 -17.56 -18.12
CA THR A 4 -18.11 -18.06 -16.74
C THR A 4 -17.59 -19.49 -16.65
N GLU A 5 -18.06 -20.39 -17.51
CA GLU A 5 -17.54 -21.77 -17.58
C GLU A 5 -16.04 -21.79 -17.91
N ARG A 6 -15.58 -20.92 -18.82
CA ARG A 6 -14.16 -20.82 -19.15
C ARG A 6 -13.32 -20.32 -17.97
N GLN A 7 -13.82 -19.31 -17.24
CA GLN A 7 -13.13 -18.81 -16.05
C GLN A 7 -12.96 -19.90 -15.00
N GLU A 8 -13.96 -20.75 -14.79
CA GLU A 8 -13.89 -21.88 -13.87
C GLU A 8 -12.91 -22.95 -14.36
N ALA A 9 -12.93 -23.29 -15.66
CA ALA A 9 -11.98 -24.23 -16.25
C ALA A 9 -10.52 -23.75 -16.11
N VAL A 10 -10.26 -22.49 -16.46
CA VAL A 10 -8.94 -21.86 -16.30
C VAL A 10 -8.54 -21.85 -14.82
N LEU A 11 -9.44 -21.49 -13.90
CA LEU A 11 -9.16 -21.51 -12.46
C LEU A 11 -8.71 -22.90 -11.99
N HIS A 12 -9.41 -23.96 -12.40
CA HIS A 12 -9.06 -25.33 -12.07
C HIS A 12 -7.67 -25.72 -12.62
N ILE A 13 -7.33 -25.27 -13.83
CA ILE A 13 -6.00 -25.48 -14.41
C ILE A 13 -4.93 -24.75 -13.59
N LEU A 14 -5.15 -23.47 -13.24
CA LEU A 14 -4.17 -22.69 -12.48
C LEU A 14 -3.93 -23.24 -11.07
N GLN A 15 -4.97 -23.79 -10.42
CA GLN A 15 -4.84 -24.47 -9.12
C GLN A 15 -3.89 -25.68 -9.17
N ASN A 16 -3.74 -26.28 -10.35
CA ASN A 16 -2.94 -27.48 -10.59
C ASN A 16 -1.68 -27.21 -11.43
N LEU A 17 -1.35 -25.95 -11.71
CA LEU A 17 -0.23 -25.56 -12.58
C LEU A 17 1.13 -25.86 -11.91
N ARG A 18 1.63 -27.08 -12.14
CA ARG A 18 2.90 -27.60 -11.58
C ARG A 18 3.91 -28.05 -12.63
N ASP A 19 3.49 -28.11 -13.88
CA ASP A 19 4.31 -28.62 -14.98
C ASP A 19 3.86 -28.06 -16.33
N LEU A 20 4.65 -28.38 -17.36
CA LEU A 20 4.34 -28.01 -18.74
C LEU A 20 3.10 -28.76 -19.28
N ALA A 21 2.74 -29.93 -18.74
CA ALA A 21 1.54 -30.63 -19.19
C ALA A 21 0.27 -29.84 -18.85
N THR A 22 0.25 -29.22 -17.67
CA THR A 22 -0.85 -28.36 -17.23
C THR A 22 -0.86 -27.05 -18.01
N LEU A 23 0.31 -26.48 -18.29
CA LEU A 23 0.42 -25.30 -19.17
C LEU A 23 -0.08 -25.60 -20.60
N LYS A 24 0.13 -26.82 -21.09
CA LYS A 24 -0.36 -27.26 -22.42
C LYS A 24 -1.87 -27.30 -22.46
N LYS A 25 -2.53 -27.80 -21.42
CA LYS A 25 -4.00 -27.75 -21.31
C LYS A 25 -4.51 -26.31 -21.38
N LEU A 26 -3.85 -25.39 -20.68
CA LEU A 26 -4.24 -23.99 -20.69
C LEU A 26 -4.24 -23.40 -22.11
N PHE A 27 -3.10 -23.44 -22.82
CA PHE A 27 -3.00 -22.77 -24.12
C PHE A 27 -3.60 -23.57 -25.27
N TRP A 28 -3.34 -24.88 -25.32
CA TRP A 28 -3.66 -25.69 -26.50
C TRP A 28 -5.07 -26.28 -26.48
N GLU A 29 -5.73 -26.32 -25.31
CA GLU A 29 -7.07 -26.90 -25.18
C GLU A 29 -8.09 -25.83 -24.76
N GLU A 30 -7.78 -25.00 -23.76
CA GLU A 30 -8.75 -24.01 -23.25
C GLU A 30 -8.72 -22.65 -23.96
N LEU A 31 -7.53 -22.15 -24.33
CA LEU A 31 -7.34 -20.83 -24.96
C LEU A 31 -7.17 -20.88 -26.49
N ASN A 32 -7.30 -22.08 -27.09
CA ASN A 32 -7.30 -22.30 -28.53
C ASN A 32 -6.06 -21.78 -29.29
N TYR A 33 -4.87 -21.90 -28.69
CA TYR A 33 -3.59 -21.65 -29.38
C TYR A 33 -3.07 -22.90 -30.10
N ASP A 34 -2.39 -22.68 -31.22
CA ASP A 34 -1.73 -23.72 -31.99
C ASP A 34 -0.46 -24.24 -31.30
N ARG A 35 -0.18 -25.53 -31.51
CA ARG A 35 0.94 -26.23 -30.87
C ARG A 35 2.23 -25.95 -31.64
N ALA A 36 3.22 -25.34 -30.99
CA ALA A 36 4.57 -25.16 -31.54
C ALA A 36 5.60 -26.08 -30.87
N ASN A 37 5.74 -25.98 -29.54
CA ASN A 37 6.62 -26.80 -28.69
C ASN A 37 8.05 -27.01 -29.23
N ARG A 38 8.72 -25.94 -29.69
CA ARG A 38 10.07 -25.96 -30.29
C ARG A 38 11.09 -25.20 -29.43
N THR A 39 12.26 -25.76 -29.20
CA THR A 39 13.35 -25.09 -28.46
C THR A 39 13.96 -23.93 -29.26
N LEU A 40 14.27 -22.82 -28.57
CA LEU A 40 14.96 -21.67 -29.12
C LEU A 40 16.46 -21.72 -28.78
N SER A 41 17.31 -21.33 -29.73
CA SER A 41 18.76 -21.32 -29.54
C SER A 41 19.20 -20.10 -28.75
N THR A 42 19.92 -20.32 -27.64
CA THR A 42 20.48 -19.24 -26.80
C THR A 42 21.96 -18.92 -27.08
N ARG A 43 22.55 -19.50 -28.14
CA ARG A 43 24.00 -19.45 -28.39
C ARG A 43 24.56 -18.03 -28.61
N GLN A 44 23.75 -17.13 -29.15
CA GLN A 44 24.15 -15.74 -29.46
C GLN A 44 23.62 -14.72 -28.44
N TRP A 45 23.00 -15.20 -27.36
CA TRP A 45 22.41 -14.32 -26.36
C TRP A 45 23.50 -13.67 -25.50
N PRO A 46 23.32 -12.41 -25.09
CA PRO A 46 24.20 -11.78 -24.10
C PRO A 46 24.15 -12.55 -22.77
N GLU A 47 25.25 -12.53 -22.02
CA GLU A 47 25.37 -13.26 -20.75
C GLU A 47 24.25 -12.88 -19.76
N SER A 48 23.89 -11.59 -19.70
CA SER A 48 22.81 -11.07 -18.86
C SER A 48 21.43 -11.69 -19.16
N ALA A 49 21.17 -12.15 -20.38
CA ALA A 49 19.94 -12.83 -20.75
C ALA A 49 20.04 -14.36 -20.64
N ARG A 50 21.24 -14.93 -20.81
CA ARG A 50 21.46 -16.38 -20.77
C ARG A 50 21.63 -16.91 -19.35
N GLN A 51 22.40 -16.21 -18.51
CA GLN A 51 22.74 -16.63 -17.15
C GLN A 51 21.51 -16.89 -16.26
N PRO A 52 20.40 -16.13 -16.34
CA PRO A 52 19.25 -16.38 -15.48
C PRO A 52 18.45 -17.65 -15.82
N LEU A 53 18.65 -18.26 -16.99
CA LEU A 53 17.87 -19.40 -17.49
C LEU A 53 18.43 -20.74 -17.01
N ALA A 54 17.54 -21.62 -16.54
CA ALA A 54 17.87 -23.01 -16.20
C ALA A 54 17.95 -23.90 -17.45
N GLU A 55 17.08 -23.65 -18.42
CA GLU A 55 16.94 -24.44 -19.65
C GLU A 55 16.80 -23.51 -20.86
N THR A 56 17.01 -24.05 -22.06
CA THR A 56 16.74 -23.30 -23.30
C THR A 56 15.25 -22.94 -23.41
N PRO A 57 14.90 -21.68 -23.74
CA PRO A 57 13.52 -21.27 -23.93
C PRO A 57 12.79 -22.10 -24.98
N ILE A 58 11.47 -22.18 -24.86
CA ILE A 58 10.61 -22.96 -25.74
C ILE A 58 9.60 -22.02 -26.40
N LEU A 59 9.57 -21.97 -27.73
CA LEU A 59 8.41 -21.50 -28.46
C LEU A 59 7.28 -22.50 -28.22
N PHE A 60 6.41 -22.16 -27.28
CA PHE A 60 5.48 -23.07 -26.65
C PHE A 60 4.20 -23.23 -27.47
N ALA A 61 3.61 -22.11 -27.88
CA ALA A 61 2.41 -22.06 -28.69
C ALA A 61 2.47 -20.90 -29.70
N SER A 62 1.60 -20.92 -30.70
CA SER A 62 1.41 -19.84 -31.66
C SER A 62 -0.07 -19.57 -31.89
N GLY A 63 -0.40 -18.46 -32.51
CA GLY A 63 -1.79 -18.16 -32.87
C GLY A 63 -1.92 -17.01 -33.85
N GLY A 64 -3.14 -16.87 -34.37
CA GLY A 64 -3.48 -15.86 -35.36
C GLY A 64 -3.02 -16.19 -36.77
N GLU A 65 -3.19 -15.22 -37.67
CA GLU A 65 -2.74 -15.32 -39.06
C GLU A 65 -1.26 -15.69 -39.14
N ASP A 66 -0.94 -16.68 -39.98
CA ASP A 66 0.40 -17.20 -40.21
C ASP A 66 1.17 -17.65 -38.95
N ASN A 67 0.47 -17.97 -37.85
CA ASN A 67 1.09 -18.31 -36.56
C ASN A 67 2.01 -17.21 -36.01
N ALA A 68 1.76 -15.95 -36.38
CA ALA A 68 2.70 -14.85 -36.12
C ALA A 68 2.63 -14.27 -34.70
N PHE A 69 1.62 -14.62 -33.89
CA PHE A 69 1.66 -14.36 -32.45
C PHE A 69 2.27 -15.55 -31.70
N HIS A 70 3.25 -15.32 -30.84
CA HIS A 70 3.99 -16.37 -30.16
C HIS A 70 3.72 -16.44 -28.65
N VAL A 71 3.79 -17.65 -28.08
CA VAL A 71 3.86 -17.85 -26.63
C VAL A 71 5.20 -18.51 -26.34
N VAL A 72 6.06 -17.85 -25.56
CA VAL A 72 7.43 -18.32 -25.27
C VAL A 72 7.56 -18.65 -23.80
N TYR A 73 7.95 -19.89 -23.49
CA TYR A 73 8.20 -20.35 -22.13
C TYR A 73 9.70 -20.31 -21.79
N CYS A 74 10.02 -19.81 -20.60
CA CYS A 74 11.36 -19.72 -20.04
C CYS A 74 11.36 -20.26 -18.59
N GLN A 75 12.33 -21.10 -18.24
CA GLN A 75 12.54 -21.53 -16.85
C GLN A 75 13.76 -20.81 -16.29
N LEU A 76 13.60 -20.13 -15.15
CA LEU A 76 14.71 -19.48 -14.47
C LEU A 76 15.45 -20.46 -13.54
N GLU A 77 16.75 -20.23 -13.37
CA GLU A 77 17.60 -20.99 -12.43
C GLU A 77 17.33 -20.64 -10.96
N SER A 78 16.64 -19.52 -10.70
CA SER A 78 16.34 -19.07 -9.34
C SER A 78 15.08 -19.73 -8.77
N ASP A 79 15.07 -19.95 -7.45
CA ASP A 79 13.90 -20.39 -6.68
C ASP A 79 12.78 -19.34 -6.66
N LEU A 80 13.12 -18.07 -6.95
CA LEU A 80 12.19 -16.94 -7.04
C LEU A 80 12.14 -16.39 -8.46
N LEU A 81 10.97 -15.91 -8.86
CA LEU A 81 10.84 -15.16 -10.10
C LEU A 81 11.13 -13.67 -9.87
N LEU A 82 12.33 -13.24 -10.27
CA LEU A 82 12.82 -11.88 -10.09
C LEU A 82 12.71 -11.07 -11.39
N ARG A 83 12.12 -9.87 -11.33
CA ARG A 83 11.92 -8.97 -12.48
C ARG A 83 13.25 -8.66 -13.20
N GLY A 84 14.34 -8.50 -12.44
CA GLY A 84 15.69 -8.26 -12.96
C GLY A 84 16.28 -9.43 -13.76
N HIS A 85 15.80 -10.65 -13.56
CA HIS A 85 16.20 -11.83 -14.35
C HIS A 85 15.35 -11.98 -15.62
N GLU A 86 14.07 -11.61 -15.56
CA GLU A 86 13.14 -11.76 -16.66
C GLU A 86 13.33 -10.68 -17.73
N ARG A 87 13.61 -9.44 -17.31
CA ARG A 87 13.69 -8.29 -18.22
C ARG A 87 14.80 -8.41 -19.28
N PRO A 88 16.04 -8.85 -18.98
CA PRO A 88 17.04 -9.11 -20.01
C PRO A 88 16.61 -10.18 -21.02
N VAL A 89 15.94 -11.25 -20.56
CA VAL A 89 15.42 -12.33 -21.40
C VAL A 89 14.35 -11.81 -22.35
N VAL A 90 13.34 -11.10 -21.82
CA VAL A 90 12.25 -10.53 -22.63
C VAL A 90 12.80 -9.54 -23.64
N ASN A 91 13.69 -8.63 -23.21
CA ASN A 91 14.28 -7.62 -24.10
C ASN A 91 14.93 -8.22 -25.35
N HIS A 92 15.64 -9.34 -25.17
CA HIS A 92 16.26 -10.07 -26.25
C HIS A 92 15.22 -10.79 -27.11
N LEU A 93 14.31 -11.55 -26.50
CA LEU A 93 13.29 -12.30 -27.23
C LEU A 93 12.34 -11.42 -28.05
N THR A 94 11.99 -10.21 -27.60
CA THR A 94 11.11 -9.30 -28.34
C THR A 94 11.71 -8.87 -29.68
N GLN A 95 13.03 -8.97 -29.88
CA GLN A 95 13.67 -8.69 -31.18
C GLN A 95 13.31 -9.75 -32.24
N GLU A 96 13.17 -11.02 -31.82
CA GLU A 96 12.83 -12.15 -32.69
C GLU A 96 11.31 -12.44 -32.70
N HIS A 97 10.64 -12.12 -31.60
CA HIS A 97 9.22 -12.37 -31.35
C HIS A 97 8.51 -11.07 -30.96
N PRO A 98 8.20 -10.19 -31.94
CA PRO A 98 7.66 -8.86 -31.66
C PRO A 98 6.24 -8.88 -31.07
N TYR A 99 5.42 -9.87 -31.46
CA TYR A 99 4.09 -10.13 -30.91
C TYR A 99 4.14 -11.42 -30.10
N ALA A 100 4.27 -11.29 -28.77
CA ALA A 100 4.44 -12.46 -27.93
C ALA A 100 3.97 -12.28 -26.50
N LEU A 101 3.47 -13.38 -25.94
CA LEU A 101 3.32 -13.58 -24.50
C LEU A 101 4.51 -14.38 -23.98
N PHE A 102 5.15 -13.91 -22.91
CA PHE A 102 6.26 -14.59 -22.26
C PHE A 102 5.78 -15.27 -20.97
N ILE A 103 6.19 -16.52 -20.75
CA ILE A 103 5.82 -17.30 -19.57
C ILE A 103 7.09 -17.72 -18.85
N PHE A 104 7.24 -17.27 -17.61
CA PHE A 104 8.36 -17.64 -16.76
C PHE A 104 7.91 -18.59 -15.66
N SER A 105 8.73 -19.57 -15.33
CA SER A 105 8.62 -20.30 -14.07
C SER A 105 9.91 -20.22 -13.28
N ASN A 106 9.80 -20.30 -11.94
CA ASN A 106 10.99 -20.55 -11.12
C ASN A 106 11.54 -21.97 -11.39
N LYS A 107 12.70 -22.26 -10.80
CA LYS A 107 13.39 -23.54 -10.95
C LYS A 107 12.49 -24.75 -10.71
N ASP A 108 11.67 -24.71 -9.66
CA ASP A 108 10.82 -25.83 -9.26
C ASP A 108 9.41 -25.82 -9.89
N ARG A 109 9.12 -24.87 -10.79
CA ARG A 109 7.80 -24.71 -11.44
C ARG A 109 6.64 -24.57 -10.44
N THR A 110 6.91 -23.97 -9.29
CA THR A 110 5.93 -23.67 -8.24
C THR A 110 5.42 -22.24 -8.34
N GLN A 111 6.11 -21.36 -9.06
CA GLN A 111 5.69 -20.00 -9.32
C GLN A 111 5.74 -19.73 -10.82
N TRP A 112 4.76 -18.98 -11.32
CA TRP A 112 4.62 -18.68 -12.74
C TRP A 112 4.32 -17.21 -12.96
N HIS A 113 4.97 -16.58 -13.93
CA HIS A 113 4.64 -15.25 -14.41
C HIS A 113 4.25 -15.32 -15.88
N PHE A 114 3.05 -14.87 -16.19
CA PHE A 114 2.64 -14.55 -17.55
C PHE A 114 2.95 -13.07 -17.75
N LEU A 115 3.69 -12.73 -18.80
CA LEU A 115 4.23 -11.40 -19.03
C LEU A 115 3.90 -10.96 -20.45
N ASN A 116 3.14 -9.88 -20.53
CA ASN A 116 2.82 -9.17 -21.76
C ASN A 116 3.62 -7.86 -21.81
N VAL A 117 4.17 -7.53 -22.98
CA VAL A 117 4.82 -6.23 -23.21
C VAL A 117 3.81 -5.38 -23.97
N LYS A 118 3.31 -4.31 -23.35
CA LYS A 118 2.32 -3.43 -23.98
C LYS A 118 2.89 -2.89 -25.29
N TYR A 119 2.11 -3.00 -26.36
CA TYR A 119 2.46 -2.45 -27.66
C TYR A 119 1.93 -1.01 -27.76
N ASP A 120 2.79 -0.07 -28.17
CA ASP A 120 2.41 1.32 -28.47
C ASP A 120 3.14 1.70 -29.77
N GLU A 121 2.46 2.37 -30.70
CA GLU A 121 3.03 2.69 -32.04
C GLU A 121 4.28 3.58 -31.92
N ASP A 122 4.38 4.36 -30.84
CA ASP A 122 5.52 5.24 -30.50
C ASP A 122 6.54 4.61 -29.52
N ALA A 123 6.40 3.33 -29.17
CA ALA A 123 7.07 2.70 -28.01
C ALA A 123 8.58 2.41 -28.15
N GLU A 124 9.28 2.86 -29.20
CA GLU A 124 10.71 2.54 -29.39
C GLU A 124 11.61 3.03 -28.23
N LYS A 125 11.11 3.88 -27.32
CA LYS A 125 11.88 4.39 -26.17
C LYS A 125 11.44 3.88 -24.79
N ARG A 126 10.23 3.34 -24.59
CA ARG A 126 9.73 2.91 -23.26
C ARG A 126 8.76 1.73 -23.37
N ARG A 127 9.26 0.51 -23.14
CA ARG A 127 8.44 -0.73 -23.05
C ARG A 127 7.79 -0.85 -21.68
N LEU A 128 6.47 -1.03 -21.64
CA LEU A 128 5.71 -1.29 -20.41
C LEU A 128 5.47 -2.80 -20.27
N TYR A 129 6.02 -3.39 -19.21
CA TYR A 129 5.87 -4.79 -18.85
C TYR A 129 4.67 -4.96 -17.92
N ARG A 130 3.73 -5.83 -18.30
CA ARG A 130 2.56 -6.18 -17.48
C ARG A 130 2.55 -7.66 -17.18
N ARG A 131 2.28 -8.02 -15.93
CA ARG A 131 2.41 -9.41 -15.46
C ARG A 131 1.23 -9.90 -14.65
N ILE A 132 0.83 -11.13 -14.92
CA ILE A 132 -0.08 -11.91 -14.09
C ILE A 132 0.77 -12.98 -13.41
N ALA A 133 0.93 -12.86 -12.10
CA ALA A 133 1.68 -13.85 -11.32
C ALA A 133 0.73 -14.89 -10.72
N VAL A 134 1.07 -16.16 -10.91
CA VAL A 134 0.31 -17.34 -10.45
C VAL A 134 1.18 -18.12 -9.48
N ARG A 135 0.65 -18.32 -8.27
CA ARG A 135 1.29 -19.08 -7.19
C ARG A 135 0.24 -19.94 -6.50
N PRO A 136 0.61 -21.08 -5.90
CA PRO A 136 -0.31 -21.89 -5.11
C PRO A 136 -1.00 -21.07 -4.02
N GLY A 137 -2.32 -21.23 -3.89
CA GLY A 137 -3.12 -20.63 -2.81
C GLY A 137 -3.85 -19.35 -3.21
N THR A 138 -3.15 -18.23 -3.41
CA THR A 138 -3.77 -16.89 -3.45
C THR A 138 -3.85 -16.26 -4.85
N GLY A 139 -4.86 -15.43 -5.08
CA GLY A 139 -4.98 -14.59 -6.30
C GLY A 139 -5.33 -15.33 -7.60
N LEU A 140 -5.62 -16.64 -7.55
CA LEU A 140 -5.88 -17.46 -8.73
C LEU A 140 -7.14 -17.05 -9.49
N ARG A 141 -8.13 -16.47 -8.81
CA ARG A 141 -9.39 -16.06 -9.43
C ARG A 141 -9.19 -14.88 -10.39
N THR A 142 -8.50 -13.82 -9.94
CA THR A 142 -8.13 -12.69 -10.83
C THR A 142 -7.30 -13.19 -12.00
N ALA A 143 -6.32 -14.06 -11.76
CA ALA A 143 -5.50 -14.63 -12.83
C ALA A 143 -6.36 -15.42 -13.84
N ALA A 144 -7.29 -16.25 -13.37
CA ALA A 144 -8.18 -17.03 -14.23
C ALA A 144 -9.10 -16.13 -15.06
N GLU A 145 -9.71 -15.13 -14.42
CA GLU A 145 -10.57 -14.15 -15.09
C GLU A 145 -9.81 -13.43 -16.22
N ARG A 146 -8.58 -12.99 -15.97
CA ARG A 146 -7.78 -12.26 -16.97
C ARG A 146 -7.21 -13.18 -18.05
N LEU A 147 -6.67 -14.34 -17.70
CA LEU A 147 -6.16 -15.31 -18.67
C LEU A 147 -7.26 -15.90 -19.57
N SER A 148 -8.50 -16.01 -19.08
CA SER A 148 -9.64 -16.44 -19.90
C SER A 148 -9.99 -15.50 -21.06
N LEU A 149 -9.51 -14.24 -21.01
CA LEU A 149 -9.69 -13.24 -22.07
C LEU A 149 -8.70 -13.43 -23.23
N LEU A 150 -7.69 -14.28 -23.07
CA LEU A 150 -6.66 -14.54 -24.10
C LEU A 150 -7.09 -15.57 -25.14
N ASP A 151 -8.32 -16.07 -25.05
CA ASP A 151 -8.83 -17.12 -25.92
C ASP A 151 -8.95 -16.67 -27.39
N LEU A 152 -8.49 -17.53 -28.32
CA LEU A 152 -8.40 -17.26 -29.76
C LEU A 152 -9.51 -17.92 -30.60
N VAL A 153 -10.75 -17.98 -30.09
CA VAL A 153 -11.90 -18.69 -30.74
C VAL A 153 -12.00 -18.48 -32.26
N ASP A 154 -11.67 -17.30 -32.78
CA ASP A 154 -11.84 -16.97 -34.20
C ASP A 154 -10.63 -17.29 -35.11
N GLY A 155 -9.48 -17.72 -34.58
CA GLY A 155 -8.30 -18.31 -35.29
C GLY A 155 -7.63 -17.49 -36.41
N LYS A 156 -8.30 -16.47 -36.96
CA LYS A 156 -7.90 -15.61 -38.09
C LYS A 156 -7.70 -14.16 -37.65
N LEU A 157 -7.35 -13.96 -36.39
CA LEU A 157 -7.02 -12.64 -35.88
C LEU A 157 -5.61 -12.28 -36.32
N SER A 158 -5.41 -11.04 -36.77
CA SER A 158 -4.06 -10.54 -37.00
C SER A 158 -3.26 -10.53 -35.69
N PRO A 159 -1.92 -10.65 -35.73
CA PRO A 159 -1.09 -10.60 -34.53
C PRO A 159 -1.30 -9.33 -33.69
N LEU A 160 -1.59 -8.20 -34.34
CA LEU A 160 -1.89 -6.94 -33.68
C LEU A 160 -3.23 -6.98 -32.93
N ALA A 161 -4.25 -7.64 -33.48
CA ALA A 161 -5.53 -7.82 -32.80
C ALA A 161 -5.39 -8.71 -31.56
N ILE A 162 -4.59 -9.78 -31.65
CA ILE A 162 -4.26 -10.64 -30.51
C ILE A 162 -3.48 -9.84 -29.46
N GLN A 163 -2.46 -9.08 -29.87
CA GLN A 163 -1.70 -8.21 -28.98
C GLN A 163 -2.61 -7.21 -28.26
N SER A 164 -3.57 -6.59 -28.96
CA SER A 164 -4.54 -5.66 -28.37
C SER A 164 -5.43 -6.34 -27.32
N ALA A 165 -5.84 -7.59 -27.56
CA ALA A 165 -6.60 -8.37 -26.58
C ALA A 165 -5.75 -8.69 -25.33
N HIS A 166 -4.47 -9.01 -25.51
CA HIS A 166 -3.52 -9.20 -24.41
C HIS A 166 -3.31 -7.90 -23.62
N ASP A 167 -3.13 -6.77 -24.30
CA ASP A 167 -2.98 -5.46 -23.66
C ASP A 167 -4.17 -5.11 -22.76
N ALA A 168 -5.39 -5.45 -23.20
CA ALA A 168 -6.62 -5.29 -22.43
C ALA A 168 -6.76 -6.30 -21.27
N ALA A 169 -6.35 -7.55 -21.46
CA ALA A 169 -6.40 -8.58 -20.43
C ALA A 169 -5.43 -8.30 -19.27
N PHE A 170 -4.28 -7.70 -19.59
CA PHE A 170 -3.23 -7.33 -18.64
C PHE A 170 -3.38 -5.89 -18.09
N ASP A 171 -4.52 -5.23 -18.33
CA ASP A 171 -4.74 -3.86 -17.86
C ASP A 171 -5.05 -3.81 -16.35
N VAL A 172 -4.08 -3.28 -15.59
CA VAL A 172 -4.18 -3.06 -14.14
C VAL A 172 -5.25 -2.03 -13.80
N GLU A 173 -5.45 -1.00 -14.62
CA GLU A 173 -6.44 0.04 -14.33
C GLU A 173 -7.86 -0.51 -14.32
N LYS A 174 -8.15 -1.46 -15.23
CA LYS A 174 -9.46 -2.11 -15.28
C LYS A 174 -9.74 -2.89 -14.00
N VAL A 175 -8.79 -3.73 -13.55
CA VAL A 175 -8.92 -4.47 -12.28
C VAL A 175 -9.12 -3.52 -11.10
N SER A 176 -8.40 -2.41 -11.10
CA SER A 176 -8.48 -1.40 -10.05
C SER A 176 -9.85 -0.70 -10.00
N LYS A 177 -10.39 -0.34 -11.18
CA LYS A 177 -11.70 0.29 -11.32
C LYS A 177 -12.82 -0.66 -10.88
N ASP A 178 -12.72 -1.94 -11.25
CA ASP A 178 -13.67 -2.98 -10.85
C ASP A 178 -13.69 -3.11 -9.30
N PHE A 179 -12.52 -3.24 -8.68
CA PHE A 179 -12.38 -3.31 -7.22
C PHE A 179 -12.95 -2.07 -6.52
N TYR A 180 -12.61 -0.88 -7.02
CA TYR A 180 -13.14 0.37 -6.49
C TYR A 180 -14.67 0.39 -6.52
N HIS A 181 -15.30 0.04 -7.64
CA HIS A 181 -16.74 0.03 -7.74
C HIS A 181 -17.37 -0.93 -6.73
N GLU A 182 -16.80 -2.12 -6.54
CA GLU A 182 -17.29 -3.07 -5.53
C GLU A 182 -17.14 -2.52 -4.10
N ILE A 183 -16.03 -1.87 -3.76
CA ILE A 183 -15.85 -1.24 -2.44
C ILE A 183 -16.81 -0.06 -2.24
N ALA A 184 -17.06 0.74 -3.27
CA ALA A 184 -18.00 1.86 -3.21
C ALA A 184 -19.45 1.40 -3.02
N ASN A 185 -19.85 0.37 -3.78
CA ASN A 185 -21.18 -0.23 -3.61
C ASN A 185 -21.32 -0.84 -2.21
N TRP A 186 -20.28 -1.54 -1.74
CA TRP A 186 -20.25 -2.09 -0.38
C TRP A 186 -20.36 -1.00 0.69
N TYR A 187 -19.65 0.12 0.51
CA TYR A 187 -19.66 1.24 1.44
C TYR A 187 -21.05 1.85 1.61
N PHE A 188 -21.73 2.18 0.51
CA PHE A 188 -23.10 2.73 0.58
C PHE A 188 -24.10 1.74 1.14
N TRP A 189 -23.92 0.44 0.83
CA TRP A 189 -24.72 -0.62 1.45
C TRP A 189 -24.47 -0.71 2.96
N ALA A 190 -23.21 -0.70 3.40
CA ALA A 190 -22.82 -0.77 4.80
C ALA A 190 -23.38 0.39 5.61
N LEU A 191 -23.38 1.62 5.07
CA LEU A 191 -23.93 2.81 5.74
C LEU A 191 -25.42 2.68 6.11
N LYS A 192 -26.18 1.79 5.46
CA LYS A 192 -27.59 1.51 5.78
C LYS A 192 -27.76 0.57 6.98
N HIS A 193 -26.69 -0.06 7.43
CA HIS A 193 -26.72 -1.18 8.38
C HIS A 193 -25.80 -1.02 9.58
N VAL A 194 -24.85 -0.09 9.54
CA VAL A 194 -23.93 0.17 10.65
C VAL A 194 -24.48 1.21 11.62
N VAL A 195 -24.09 1.09 12.89
CA VAL A 195 -24.29 2.12 13.91
C VAL A 195 -23.04 2.19 14.77
N PHE A 196 -22.38 3.35 14.79
CA PHE A 196 -21.27 3.62 15.72
C PHE A 196 -21.76 4.35 16.97
N PRO A 197 -20.96 4.37 18.06
CA PRO A 197 -21.34 5.06 19.29
C PRO A 197 -21.65 6.54 19.06
N LYS A 198 -22.47 7.13 19.93
CA LYS A 198 -22.97 8.51 19.78
C LYS A 198 -21.89 9.59 19.67
N ASP A 199 -20.70 9.36 20.23
CA ASP A 199 -19.61 10.34 20.18
C ASP A 199 -18.73 10.17 18.93
N ALA A 200 -19.01 9.17 18.09
CA ALA A 200 -18.41 9.06 16.77
C ALA A 200 -18.88 10.22 15.88
N PRO A 201 -17.98 10.82 15.09
CA PRO A 201 -18.32 11.95 14.24
C PRO A 201 -19.28 11.49 13.13
N LYS A 202 -20.40 12.21 13.01
CA LYS A 202 -21.42 12.01 11.99
C LYS A 202 -21.43 13.20 11.05
N GLU A 203 -21.69 12.92 9.79
CA GLU A 203 -21.80 13.96 8.77
C GLU A 203 -23.22 14.55 8.73
N GLN A 204 -23.47 15.51 7.83
CA GLN A 204 -24.72 16.27 7.73
C GLN A 204 -25.97 15.38 7.54
N ASP A 205 -25.83 14.22 6.90
CA ASP A 205 -26.90 13.24 6.69
C ASP A 205 -27.13 12.29 7.88
N GLY A 206 -26.35 12.46 8.95
CA GLY A 206 -26.44 11.67 10.18
C GLY A 206 -25.85 10.27 10.10
N ARG A 207 -25.18 9.89 8.99
CA ARG A 207 -24.59 8.56 8.80
C ARG A 207 -23.12 8.50 9.25
N ASP A 208 -22.64 7.30 9.57
CA ASP A 208 -21.31 7.03 10.14
C ASP A 208 -20.18 6.96 9.09
N HIS A 209 -20.14 7.90 8.14
CA HIS A 209 -19.19 7.92 7.02
C HIS A 209 -17.73 7.75 7.44
N ILE A 210 -17.25 8.59 8.36
CA ILE A 210 -15.86 8.58 8.84
C ILE A 210 -15.48 7.23 9.47
N SER A 211 -16.39 6.66 10.27
CA SER A 211 -16.17 5.40 10.96
C SER A 211 -16.09 4.22 10.00
N VAL A 212 -16.96 4.18 8.98
CA VAL A 212 -16.94 3.14 7.93
C VAL A 212 -15.69 3.27 7.06
N ILE A 213 -15.31 4.48 6.64
CA ILE A 213 -14.08 4.69 5.86
C ILE A 213 -12.88 4.17 6.66
N ARG A 214 -12.78 4.53 7.95
CA ARG A 214 -11.69 4.06 8.81
C ARG A 214 -11.67 2.55 8.96
N LEU A 215 -12.84 1.91 9.08
CA LEU A 215 -12.96 0.45 9.11
C LEU A 215 -12.40 -0.17 7.83
N ILE A 216 -12.81 0.31 6.66
CA ILE A 216 -12.30 -0.16 5.36
C ILE A 216 -10.78 0.05 5.29
N THR A 217 -10.26 1.22 5.67
CA THR A 217 -8.81 1.51 5.67
C THR A 217 -8.02 0.55 6.54
N ARG A 218 -8.47 0.32 7.78
CA ARG A 218 -7.81 -0.63 8.71
C ARG A 218 -7.86 -2.05 8.17
N LEU A 219 -8.98 -2.47 7.58
CA LEU A 219 -9.14 -3.82 7.05
C LEU A 219 -8.31 -4.06 5.78
N ILE A 220 -8.31 -3.11 4.83
CA ILE A 220 -7.47 -3.18 3.63
C ILE A 220 -5.99 -3.20 4.00
N PHE A 221 -5.56 -2.38 4.97
CA PHE A 221 -4.19 -2.47 5.47
C PHE A 221 -3.90 -3.86 6.03
N CYS A 222 -4.76 -4.40 6.90
CA CYS A 222 -4.61 -5.76 7.41
C CYS A 222 -4.54 -6.80 6.29
N TRP A 223 -5.23 -6.58 5.18
CA TRP A 223 -5.16 -7.44 4.00
C TRP A 223 -3.77 -7.44 3.36
N PHE A 224 -3.12 -6.27 3.17
CA PHE A 224 -1.73 -6.23 2.71
C PHE A 224 -0.76 -6.90 3.69
N ILE A 225 -0.98 -6.72 4.99
CA ILE A 225 -0.15 -7.34 6.03
C ILE A 225 -0.36 -8.87 6.06
N ARG A 226 -1.57 -9.34 5.76
CA ARG A 226 -1.89 -10.75 5.53
C ARG A 226 -1.15 -11.29 4.31
N GLU A 227 -1.15 -10.58 3.18
CA GLU A 227 -0.37 -10.99 1.99
C GLU A 227 1.14 -11.08 2.26
N LYS A 228 1.66 -10.26 3.19
CA LYS A 228 3.03 -10.39 3.68
C LYS A 228 3.25 -11.63 4.59
N GLY A 229 2.19 -12.27 5.06
CA GLY A 229 2.25 -13.43 5.97
C GLY A 229 2.41 -13.04 7.45
N LEU A 230 2.09 -11.80 7.83
CA LEU A 230 2.18 -11.32 9.21
C LEU A 230 0.86 -11.46 9.98
N ILE A 231 -0.28 -11.51 9.27
CA ILE A 231 -1.60 -11.81 9.83
C ILE A 231 -2.06 -13.16 9.27
N PRO A 232 -2.52 -14.11 10.10
CA PRO A 232 -2.88 -15.45 9.63
C PRO A 232 -4.26 -15.49 8.98
N ASP A 233 -4.37 -16.27 7.91
CA ASP A 233 -5.60 -16.45 7.10
C ASP A 233 -6.81 -16.91 7.90
N VAL A 234 -6.60 -17.63 9.00
CA VAL A 234 -7.66 -18.14 9.87
C VAL A 234 -8.58 -17.04 10.40
N LEU A 235 -8.08 -15.80 10.53
CA LEU A 235 -8.88 -14.66 10.97
C LEU A 235 -9.89 -14.17 9.93
N PHE A 236 -9.82 -14.66 8.69
CA PHE A 236 -10.71 -14.27 7.59
C PHE A 236 -11.33 -15.48 6.87
N ASP A 237 -11.16 -16.68 7.43
CA ASP A 237 -11.67 -17.94 6.90
C ASP A 237 -13.03 -18.25 7.55
N GLU A 238 -14.11 -18.09 6.79
CA GLU A 238 -15.49 -18.24 7.30
C GLU A 238 -15.72 -19.60 7.98
N VAL A 239 -15.19 -20.69 7.40
CA VAL A 239 -15.38 -22.05 7.93
C VAL A 239 -14.68 -22.22 9.28
N LYS A 240 -13.47 -21.70 9.43
CA LYS A 240 -12.74 -21.74 10.70
C LYS A 240 -13.37 -20.81 11.73
N LEU A 241 -13.79 -19.62 11.32
CA LEU A 241 -14.50 -18.66 12.18
C LEU A 241 -15.81 -19.24 12.69
N ALA A 242 -16.61 -19.88 11.83
CA ALA A 242 -17.86 -20.53 12.22
C ALA A 242 -17.67 -21.64 13.26
N LYS A 243 -16.51 -22.32 13.28
CA LYS A 243 -16.15 -23.29 14.32
C LYS A 243 -15.69 -22.63 15.62
N MET A 244 -15.01 -21.49 15.56
CA MET A 244 -14.43 -20.82 16.73
C MET A 244 -15.37 -19.84 17.44
N LEU A 245 -16.19 -19.10 16.68
CA LEU A 245 -16.98 -17.99 17.18
C LEU A 245 -18.41 -18.40 17.54
N ASP A 246 -18.81 -18.14 18.77
CA ASP A 246 -20.18 -18.32 19.23
C ASP A 246 -21.09 -17.18 18.77
N GLY A 247 -22.17 -17.51 18.09
CA GLY A 247 -23.11 -16.54 17.51
C GLY A 247 -22.79 -16.10 16.07
N PHE A 248 -21.60 -16.38 15.54
CA PHE A 248 -21.24 -16.03 14.16
C PHE A 248 -22.14 -16.77 13.15
N ALA A 249 -22.92 -16.00 12.39
CA ALA A 249 -23.87 -16.51 11.42
C ALA A 249 -24.15 -15.44 10.34
N PRO A 250 -23.26 -15.27 9.36
CA PRO A 250 -23.38 -14.20 8.36
C PRO A 250 -24.67 -14.29 7.51
N GLU A 251 -25.17 -15.50 7.23
CA GLU A 251 -26.37 -15.70 6.40
C GLU A 251 -27.70 -15.71 7.18
N LYS A 252 -27.69 -15.57 8.51
CA LYS A 252 -28.90 -15.75 9.35
C LYS A 252 -28.95 -14.75 10.49
N LYS A 253 -30.13 -14.18 10.76
CA LYS A 253 -30.36 -13.44 12.00
C LYS A 253 -30.22 -14.39 13.20
N ARG A 254 -29.34 -14.06 14.16
CA ARG A 254 -29.13 -14.77 15.43
C ARG A 254 -29.15 -13.78 16.62
N ASN A 255 -29.10 -14.33 17.83
CA ASN A 255 -29.20 -13.59 19.10
C ASN A 255 -27.98 -12.69 19.44
N LYS A 256 -26.87 -12.76 18.69
CA LYS A 256 -25.66 -11.95 18.90
C LYS A 256 -25.33 -11.21 17.61
N ASP A 257 -25.23 -9.88 17.69
CA ASP A 257 -24.89 -9.03 16.55
C ASP A 257 -23.38 -8.72 16.49
N SER A 258 -22.89 -8.52 15.27
CA SER A 258 -21.54 -8.00 14.97
C SER A 258 -20.39 -8.83 15.56
N VAL A 259 -20.57 -10.15 15.62
CA VAL A 259 -19.63 -11.07 16.29
C VAL A 259 -18.25 -10.99 15.66
N PHE A 260 -18.15 -10.97 14.33
CA PHE A 260 -16.86 -10.87 13.63
C PHE A 260 -16.16 -9.54 13.92
N TYR A 261 -16.88 -8.43 13.79
CA TYR A 261 -16.29 -7.11 14.03
C TYR A 261 -15.77 -6.97 15.47
N ARG A 262 -16.58 -7.37 16.45
CA ARG A 262 -16.23 -7.30 17.87
C ARG A 262 -15.13 -8.27 18.25
N ALA A 263 -15.31 -9.56 17.96
CA ALA A 263 -14.40 -10.61 18.42
C ALA A 263 -13.07 -10.60 17.65
N ILE A 264 -13.10 -10.34 16.34
CA ILE A 264 -11.89 -10.42 15.50
C ILE A 264 -11.32 -9.03 15.23
N LEU A 265 -12.08 -8.15 14.56
CA LEU A 265 -11.49 -6.91 14.02
C LEU A 265 -11.11 -5.91 15.10
N GLN A 266 -11.96 -5.64 16.10
CA GLN A 266 -11.59 -4.72 17.20
C GLN A 266 -10.37 -5.24 17.99
N ASN A 267 -10.32 -6.54 18.28
CA ASN A 267 -9.19 -7.17 18.97
C ASN A 267 -7.91 -7.18 18.12
N LEU A 268 -8.02 -7.36 16.80
CA LEU A 268 -6.90 -7.26 15.87
C LEU A 268 -6.35 -5.83 15.82
N PHE A 269 -7.23 -4.83 15.68
CA PHE A 269 -6.83 -3.44 15.57
C PHE A 269 -6.21 -2.93 16.89
N PHE A 270 -6.96 -3.01 18.00
CA PHE A 270 -6.61 -2.28 19.20
C PHE A 270 -5.74 -3.09 20.17
N ALA A 271 -6.08 -4.36 20.38
CA ALA A 271 -5.41 -5.22 21.36
C ALA A 271 -4.28 -6.08 20.76
N THR A 272 -4.04 -6.01 19.44
CA THR A 272 -2.98 -6.80 18.76
C THR A 272 -2.01 -5.89 18.02
N LEU A 273 -2.43 -5.26 16.91
CA LEU A 273 -1.55 -4.45 16.07
C LEU A 273 -1.04 -3.19 16.79
N ASN A 274 -1.80 -2.71 17.77
CA ASN A 274 -1.44 -1.57 18.63
C ASN A 274 -0.95 -1.98 20.04
N THR A 275 -0.65 -3.27 20.29
CA THR A 275 -0.13 -3.73 21.58
C THR A 275 1.09 -4.64 21.41
N GLU A 276 2.15 -4.41 22.20
CA GLU A 276 3.36 -5.25 22.24
C GLU A 276 3.02 -6.71 22.55
N MET A 277 3.69 -7.66 21.87
CA MET A 277 3.31 -9.08 21.89
C MET A 277 3.28 -9.72 23.28
N ASP A 278 4.15 -9.29 24.18
CA ASP A 278 4.30 -9.78 25.56
C ASP A 278 3.31 -9.14 26.55
N GLN A 279 2.67 -8.03 26.18
CA GLN A 279 1.68 -7.33 27.01
C GLN A 279 0.23 -7.74 26.71
N ARG A 280 0.03 -8.65 25.75
CA ARG A 280 -1.29 -9.08 25.31
C ARG A 280 -1.93 -10.05 26.30
N GLY A 281 -3.22 -9.86 26.53
CA GLY A 281 -4.00 -10.74 27.39
C GLY A 281 -5.46 -10.36 27.41
N TRP A 282 -6.27 -11.25 27.97
CA TRP A 282 -7.67 -10.95 28.24
C TRP A 282 -7.78 -9.90 29.33
N ARG A 283 -8.68 -8.93 29.14
CA ARG A 283 -9.03 -8.02 30.22
C ARG A 283 -9.64 -8.78 31.40
N ARG A 284 -9.50 -8.22 32.59
CA ARG A 284 -10.26 -8.64 33.77
C ARG A 284 -11.50 -7.74 33.91
N THR A 285 -12.65 -8.37 34.14
CA THR A 285 -13.89 -7.63 34.42
C THR A 285 -13.66 -6.72 35.63
N ASP A 286 -14.13 -5.47 35.55
CA ASP A 286 -14.07 -4.42 36.59
C ASP A 286 -12.71 -3.79 36.96
N GLN A 287 -11.58 -4.25 36.40
CA GLN A 287 -10.25 -3.66 36.69
C GLN A 287 -9.65 -2.87 35.54
N ASN A 288 -10.07 -3.14 34.30
CA ASN A 288 -9.43 -2.63 33.10
C ASN A 288 -10.36 -1.73 32.27
N PHE A 289 -11.06 -0.84 32.97
CA PHE A 289 -11.90 0.17 32.32
C PHE A 289 -11.03 1.10 31.47
N MET A 290 -11.47 1.42 30.23
CA MET A 290 -10.72 2.23 29.23
C MET A 290 -9.33 1.69 28.81
N VAL A 291 -8.95 0.48 29.23
CA VAL A 291 -7.74 -0.16 28.73
C VAL A 291 -8.03 -0.78 27.37
N HIS A 292 -7.38 -0.25 26.33
CA HIS A 292 -7.55 -0.69 24.94
C HIS A 292 -6.48 -1.69 24.48
N SER A 293 -5.48 -1.97 25.32
CA SER A 293 -4.40 -2.92 25.01
C SER A 293 -4.73 -4.38 25.34
N LEU A 294 -5.93 -4.65 25.86
CA LEU A 294 -6.35 -5.98 26.30
C LEU A 294 -7.53 -6.49 25.48
N TYR A 295 -7.55 -7.79 25.24
CA TYR A 295 -8.61 -8.46 24.48
C TYR A 295 -9.97 -8.37 25.18
N ARG A 296 -11.01 -8.22 24.36
CA ARG A 296 -12.42 -8.08 24.74
C ARG A 296 -13.31 -9.09 24.03
N HIS A 297 -14.56 -9.17 24.46
CA HIS A 297 -15.58 -10.05 23.87
C HIS A 297 -15.22 -11.54 23.98
N LYS A 298 -14.71 -11.94 25.16
CA LYS A 298 -14.31 -13.33 25.44
C LYS A 298 -15.46 -14.31 25.24
N GLU A 299 -16.68 -13.88 25.53
CA GLU A 299 -17.94 -14.59 25.35
C GLU A 299 -18.34 -14.85 23.89
N CYS A 300 -17.65 -14.24 22.93
CA CYS A 300 -17.82 -14.52 21.51
C CYS A 300 -16.98 -15.72 21.05
N PHE A 301 -16.10 -16.28 21.89
CA PHE A 301 -15.24 -17.42 21.54
C PHE A 301 -15.70 -18.68 22.26
N ARG A 302 -15.83 -19.79 21.52
CA ARG A 302 -16.08 -21.12 22.10
C ARG A 302 -14.87 -21.64 22.86
N ASP A 303 -13.68 -21.32 22.37
CA ASP A 303 -12.40 -21.60 23.02
C ASP A 303 -11.52 -20.34 23.03
N PRO A 304 -11.64 -19.49 24.08
CA PRO A 304 -10.87 -18.26 24.19
C PRO A 304 -9.36 -18.48 24.32
N GLN A 305 -8.90 -19.66 24.73
CA GLN A 305 -7.47 -19.92 24.88
C GLN A 305 -6.84 -20.22 23.52
N THR A 306 -7.50 -21.04 22.70
CA THR A 306 -7.09 -21.25 21.31
C THR A 306 -7.21 -19.96 20.48
N ALA A 307 -8.21 -19.12 20.74
CA ALA A 307 -8.33 -17.82 20.08
C ALA A 307 -7.09 -16.93 20.26
N LEU A 308 -6.47 -16.91 21.46
CA LEU A 308 -5.24 -16.15 21.69
C LEU A 308 -4.09 -16.62 20.79
N ALA A 309 -4.01 -17.92 20.51
CA ALA A 309 -2.97 -18.47 19.64
C ALA A 309 -3.07 -17.91 18.21
N TRP A 310 -4.27 -17.55 17.74
CA TRP A 310 -4.46 -16.94 16.41
C TRP A 310 -3.89 -15.51 16.32
N PHE A 311 -3.84 -14.78 17.43
CA PHE A 311 -3.29 -13.41 17.46
C PHE A 311 -1.84 -13.34 17.96
N LYS A 312 -1.38 -14.37 18.68
CA LYS A 312 -0.11 -14.38 19.40
C LYS A 312 1.07 -13.97 18.53
N ASP A 313 1.18 -14.54 17.34
CA ASP A 313 2.34 -14.36 16.46
C ASP A 313 2.18 -13.18 15.49
N ILE A 314 1.15 -12.34 15.64
CA ILE A 314 0.99 -11.12 14.84
C ILE A 314 1.91 -10.04 15.43
N PRO A 315 2.83 -9.43 14.67
CA PRO A 315 3.71 -8.41 15.23
C PRO A 315 2.95 -7.13 15.62
N PHE A 316 3.46 -6.44 16.62
CA PHE A 316 3.08 -5.06 16.94
C PHE A 316 3.58 -4.11 15.84
N LEU A 317 2.67 -3.30 15.28
CA LEU A 317 2.98 -2.36 14.21
C LEU A 317 2.86 -0.89 14.64
N ASN A 318 2.40 -0.60 15.85
CA ASN A 318 2.20 0.76 16.38
C ASN A 318 0.93 1.47 15.89
N GLY A 319 0.41 2.37 16.74
CA GLY A 319 -0.98 2.81 16.73
C GLY A 319 -1.41 3.94 15.80
N GLY A 320 -0.60 4.54 14.94
CA GLY A 320 -1.12 5.70 14.17
C GLY A 320 -2.46 5.42 13.45
N LEU A 321 -2.54 4.29 12.75
CA LEU A 321 -3.75 3.80 12.07
C LEU A 321 -4.69 3.00 13.01
N PHE A 322 -4.12 2.33 14.00
CA PHE A 322 -4.79 1.37 14.88
C PHE A 322 -5.03 1.87 16.31
N GLU A 323 -4.84 3.17 16.55
CA GLU A 323 -5.12 3.82 17.84
C GLU A 323 -6.63 3.83 18.01
N CYS A 324 -7.08 3.33 19.16
CA CYS A 324 -8.46 3.45 19.59
C CYS A 324 -8.73 4.92 19.93
N LEU A 325 -9.76 5.51 19.32
CA LEU A 325 -10.13 6.90 19.54
C LEU A 325 -11.03 7.10 20.77
N ASP A 326 -11.36 6.03 21.49
CA ASP A 326 -12.02 6.16 22.78
C ASP A 326 -11.07 6.88 23.76
N ARG A 327 -11.56 7.90 24.45
CA ARG A 327 -10.77 8.72 25.38
C ARG A 327 -11.41 8.78 26.75
N ASP A 328 -10.57 8.71 27.76
CA ASP A 328 -10.92 9.00 29.14
C ASP A 328 -10.46 10.43 29.42
N PHE A 329 -11.40 11.34 29.66
CA PHE A 329 -11.10 12.72 30.04
C PHE A 329 -11.18 12.90 31.56
N GLY A 330 -11.14 11.82 32.33
CA GLY A 330 -11.35 11.79 33.76
C GLY A 330 -10.56 12.84 34.54
N GLU A 331 -11.23 13.96 34.84
CA GLU A 331 -11.02 14.88 35.95
C GLU A 331 -12.28 15.76 36.11
N GLY A 332 -12.76 15.94 37.36
CA GLY A 332 -13.98 16.70 37.71
C GLY A 332 -15.05 15.89 38.46
N THR A 333 -16.12 16.55 38.93
CA THR A 333 -17.23 15.93 39.69
C THR A 333 -18.13 14.99 38.86
N GLN A 334 -18.02 15.04 37.52
CA GLN A 334 -18.66 14.09 36.59
C GLN A 334 -17.65 13.63 35.53
N PRO A 335 -17.11 12.40 35.62
CA PRO A 335 -16.17 11.88 34.64
C PRO A 335 -16.84 11.77 33.26
N ARG A 336 -16.15 12.27 32.22
CA ARG A 336 -16.61 12.21 30.82
C ARG A 336 -15.78 11.19 30.03
N TYR A 337 -16.47 10.23 29.43
CA TYR A 337 -15.88 9.23 28.54
C TYR A 337 -16.32 9.51 27.11
N LEU A 338 -15.39 9.49 26.18
CA LEU A 338 -15.64 9.62 24.75
C LEU A 338 -15.56 8.24 24.11
N ARG A 339 -16.63 7.83 23.40
CA ARG A 339 -16.70 6.57 22.65
C ARG A 339 -16.83 6.86 21.16
N VAL A 340 -15.78 6.55 20.40
CA VAL A 340 -15.74 6.70 18.95
C VAL A 340 -15.65 5.34 18.27
N ASP A 341 -14.69 4.52 18.67
CA ASP A 341 -14.52 3.16 18.12
C ASP A 341 -15.34 2.13 18.90
N GLY A 342 -15.75 2.46 20.13
CA GLY A 342 -16.61 1.61 20.95
C GLY A 342 -15.96 0.29 21.31
N PHE A 343 -14.66 0.30 21.62
CA PHE A 343 -13.94 -0.90 22.06
C PHE A 343 -14.23 -1.17 23.54
N SER A 344 -15.49 -1.55 23.78
CA SER A 344 -16.12 -1.65 25.09
C SER A 344 -17.04 -2.86 25.14
N ASP A 345 -17.29 -3.36 26.35
CA ASP A 345 -18.17 -4.48 26.64
C ASP A 345 -19.51 -3.98 27.23
N ARG A 346 -19.74 -2.66 27.21
CA ARG A 346 -20.98 -2.04 27.71
C ARG A 346 -22.01 -1.95 26.59
N ASP A 347 -23.25 -2.25 26.93
CA ASP A 347 -24.37 -2.27 25.97
C ASP A 347 -24.67 -0.90 25.35
N ASP A 348 -24.35 0.18 26.07
CA ASP A 348 -24.54 1.56 25.62
C ASP A 348 -23.42 2.09 24.70
N SER A 349 -22.39 1.28 24.46
CA SER A 349 -21.12 1.74 23.87
C SER A 349 -20.59 0.86 22.73
N TYR A 350 -21.19 -0.31 22.45
CA TYR A 350 -20.66 -1.18 21.39
C TYR A 350 -21.21 -0.80 20.01
N PRO A 351 -20.38 -0.89 18.96
CA PRO A 351 -20.80 -0.63 17.58
C PRO A 351 -21.59 -1.81 16.99
N ILE A 352 -22.57 -1.49 16.14
CA ILE A 352 -23.32 -2.46 15.34
C ILE A 352 -22.71 -2.46 13.93
N VAL A 353 -22.00 -3.53 13.58
CA VAL A 353 -21.41 -3.78 12.26
C VAL A 353 -21.69 -5.24 11.90
N PRO A 354 -22.83 -5.53 11.25
CA PRO A 354 -23.32 -6.90 11.04
C PRO A 354 -22.37 -7.81 10.27
N ASP A 355 -22.35 -9.11 10.62
CA ASP A 355 -21.45 -10.11 10.02
C ASP A 355 -21.68 -10.33 8.52
N PHE A 356 -22.93 -10.16 8.04
CA PHE A 356 -23.27 -10.28 6.62
C PHE A 356 -22.56 -9.22 5.75
N LEU A 357 -22.15 -8.08 6.33
CA LEU A 357 -21.35 -7.11 5.60
C LEU A 357 -19.96 -7.68 5.27
N PHE A 358 -19.48 -8.70 5.95
CA PHE A 358 -18.16 -9.29 5.71
C PHE A 358 -18.21 -10.59 4.92
N PHE A 359 -19.19 -11.45 5.19
CA PHE A 359 -19.29 -12.80 4.62
C PHE A 359 -20.66 -13.11 4.01
N GLY A 360 -21.51 -12.10 3.80
CA GLY A 360 -22.83 -12.29 3.23
C GLY A 360 -22.78 -12.59 1.74
N SER A 361 -23.68 -13.48 1.31
CA SER A 361 -23.89 -13.85 -0.09
C SER A 361 -24.19 -12.64 -0.99
N GLU A 362 -23.92 -12.82 -2.30
CA GLU A 362 -24.19 -11.80 -3.31
C GLU A 362 -25.69 -11.51 -3.39
N GLN A 363 -26.05 -10.23 -3.36
CA GLN A 363 -27.44 -9.76 -3.42
C GLN A 363 -27.55 -8.44 -4.17
N ASP A 364 -28.74 -8.15 -4.69
CA ASP A 364 -29.07 -6.88 -5.32
C ASP A 364 -29.56 -5.88 -4.27
N VAL A 365 -29.00 -4.67 -4.29
CA VAL A 365 -29.36 -3.56 -3.40
C VAL A 365 -29.66 -2.32 -4.23
N ASP A 366 -30.67 -1.56 -3.80
CA ASP A 366 -30.96 -0.24 -4.35
C ASP A 366 -29.98 0.78 -3.77
N LEU A 367 -29.09 1.30 -4.62
CA LEU A 367 -28.14 2.38 -4.30
C LEU A 367 -28.44 3.64 -5.14
N SER A 368 -29.64 3.73 -5.74
CA SER A 368 -29.97 4.80 -6.68
C SER A 368 -30.01 6.18 -6.03
N GLU A 369 -30.45 6.27 -4.78
CA GLU A 369 -30.43 7.52 -4.00
C GLU A 369 -29.00 7.93 -3.63
N ASP A 370 -28.17 6.98 -3.20
CA ASP A 370 -26.81 7.24 -2.73
C ASP A 370 -25.92 7.80 -3.87
N TYR A 371 -26.10 7.26 -5.08
CA TYR A 371 -25.40 7.72 -6.28
C TYR A 371 -26.11 8.84 -7.04
N GLY A 372 -27.37 9.15 -6.72
CA GLY A 372 -28.21 10.06 -7.51
C GLY A 372 -28.52 9.54 -8.94
N ASP A 373 -28.53 8.22 -9.15
CA ASP A 373 -28.77 7.59 -10.46
C ASP A 373 -29.81 6.47 -10.36
N LYS A 374 -30.99 6.68 -10.96
CA LYS A 374 -32.12 5.74 -10.99
C LYS A 374 -31.79 4.39 -11.65
N LYS A 375 -30.71 4.29 -12.42
CA LYS A 375 -30.28 3.02 -13.03
C LYS A 375 -29.64 2.07 -12.02
N LEU A 376 -29.24 2.55 -10.85
CA LEU A 376 -28.52 1.80 -9.82
C LEU A 376 -29.46 1.21 -8.75
N LYS A 377 -30.64 0.73 -9.16
CA LYS A 377 -31.63 0.08 -8.25
C LYS A 377 -31.34 -1.39 -7.94
N GLY A 378 -30.59 -2.06 -8.80
CA GLY A 378 -30.22 -3.47 -8.67
C GLY A 378 -28.70 -3.61 -8.74
N VAL A 379 -28.00 -2.97 -7.81
CA VAL A 379 -26.55 -3.04 -7.74
C VAL A 379 -26.17 -4.28 -6.94
N ARG A 380 -25.34 -5.13 -7.53
CA ARG A 380 -24.83 -6.32 -6.87
C ARG A 380 -23.79 -5.94 -5.81
N VAL A 381 -24.02 -6.40 -4.58
CA VAL A 381 -23.12 -6.28 -3.43
C VAL A 381 -22.89 -7.66 -2.82
N ARG A 382 -21.80 -7.82 -2.07
CA ARG A 382 -21.39 -9.06 -1.40
C ARG A 382 -20.61 -8.73 -0.12
N GLY A 383 -20.33 -9.71 0.71
CA GLY A 383 -19.46 -9.57 1.87
C GLY A 383 -18.06 -9.02 1.51
N LEU A 384 -17.54 -8.09 2.31
CA LEU A 384 -16.26 -7.43 2.05
C LEU A 384 -15.08 -8.40 2.00
N ILE A 385 -15.07 -9.44 2.84
CA ILE A 385 -14.00 -10.45 2.82
C ILE A 385 -14.05 -11.25 1.52
N ASP A 386 -15.25 -11.54 1.01
CA ASP A 386 -15.40 -12.19 -0.29
C ASP A 386 -14.94 -11.29 -1.44
N THR A 387 -15.22 -9.99 -1.37
CA THR A 387 -14.67 -9.01 -2.32
C THR A 387 -13.14 -9.06 -2.27
N LEU A 388 -12.53 -8.91 -1.10
CA LEU A 388 -11.07 -8.92 -0.97
C LEU A 388 -10.44 -10.23 -1.48
N ASN A 389 -11.06 -11.38 -1.22
CA ASN A 389 -10.59 -12.69 -1.72
C ASN A 389 -10.64 -12.85 -3.24
N ARG A 390 -11.50 -12.10 -3.94
CA ARG A 390 -11.61 -12.17 -5.42
C ARG A 390 -10.46 -11.47 -6.13
N TYR A 391 -9.84 -10.50 -5.47
CA TYR A 391 -8.76 -9.73 -6.04
C TYR A 391 -7.41 -10.21 -5.53
N LYS A 392 -6.43 -10.25 -6.43
CA LYS A 392 -5.04 -10.44 -6.05
C LYS A 392 -4.49 -9.13 -5.49
N PHE A 393 -3.87 -9.18 -4.32
CA PHE A 393 -3.14 -8.04 -3.75
C PHE A 393 -1.64 -8.26 -3.91
N THR A 394 -0.88 -7.17 -4.06
CA THR A 394 0.57 -7.16 -4.08
C THR A 394 1.08 -6.11 -3.12
N ILE A 395 2.17 -6.39 -2.41
CA ILE A 395 2.76 -5.46 -1.45
C ILE A 395 3.75 -4.50 -2.14
N GLU A 396 4.14 -4.79 -3.38
CA GLU A 396 5.01 -3.94 -4.19
C GLU A 396 4.16 -2.92 -4.98
N GLU A 397 4.47 -1.62 -4.88
CA GLU A 397 3.84 -0.63 -5.75
C GLU A 397 4.34 -0.80 -7.20
N ASN A 398 3.42 -0.70 -8.15
CA ASN A 398 3.75 -0.77 -9.56
C ASN A 398 4.57 0.45 -10.00
N THR A 399 5.46 0.25 -10.97
CA THR A 399 6.25 1.34 -11.58
C THR A 399 5.63 1.77 -12.92
N PRO A 400 6.06 2.90 -13.52
CA PRO A 400 5.65 3.26 -14.88
C PRO A 400 6.08 2.26 -15.97
N LEU A 401 7.07 1.40 -15.68
CA LEU A 401 7.63 0.46 -16.66
C LEU A 401 7.26 -0.99 -16.37
N ASP A 402 6.91 -1.33 -15.13
CA ASP A 402 6.69 -2.71 -14.70
C ASP A 402 5.51 -2.77 -13.74
N GLN A 403 4.46 -3.48 -14.16
CA GLN A 403 3.15 -3.51 -13.52
C GLN A 403 2.67 -4.95 -13.31
N GLU A 404 2.29 -5.28 -12.08
CA GLU A 404 1.55 -6.48 -11.75
C GLU A 404 0.04 -6.22 -11.80
N VAL A 405 -0.68 -7.15 -12.43
CA VAL A 405 -2.14 -7.20 -12.49
C VAL A 405 -2.67 -7.68 -11.14
N ALA A 406 -2.52 -6.81 -10.15
CA ALA A 406 -2.89 -6.97 -8.76
C ALA A 406 -3.19 -5.60 -8.14
N LEU A 407 -3.91 -5.60 -7.01
CA LEU A 407 -4.15 -4.44 -6.19
C LEU A 407 -2.91 -4.12 -5.36
N ASP A 408 -2.28 -2.99 -5.68
CA ASP A 408 -1.11 -2.47 -4.98
C ASP A 408 -1.52 -1.37 -3.95
N PRO A 409 -0.59 -0.92 -3.09
CA PRO A 409 -0.88 0.10 -2.09
C PRO A 409 -1.33 1.45 -2.67
N GLU A 410 -0.87 1.83 -3.87
CA GLU A 410 -1.28 3.07 -4.54
C GLU A 410 -2.75 3.03 -4.93
N LEU A 411 -3.23 1.87 -5.42
CA LEU A 411 -4.62 1.69 -5.84
C LEU A 411 -5.60 1.89 -4.69
N CYS A 412 -5.20 1.59 -3.45
CA CYS A 412 -6.04 1.90 -2.30
C CYS A 412 -6.24 3.40 -2.11
N GLY A 413 -5.21 4.20 -2.41
CA GLY A 413 -5.36 5.65 -2.44
C GLY A 413 -6.42 6.11 -3.42
N LYS A 414 -6.42 5.54 -4.63
CA LYS A 414 -7.46 5.80 -5.64
C LYS A 414 -8.85 5.40 -5.18
N VAL A 415 -8.99 4.24 -4.53
CA VAL A 415 -10.28 3.76 -4.02
C VAL A 415 -10.86 4.79 -3.04
N PHE A 416 -10.06 5.24 -2.07
CA PHE A 416 -10.54 6.19 -1.08
C PHE A 416 -10.75 7.60 -1.64
N GLU A 417 -9.87 8.11 -2.51
CA GLU A 417 -10.09 9.39 -3.19
C GLU A 417 -11.38 9.40 -3.99
N ASN A 418 -11.70 8.30 -4.69
CA ASN A 418 -12.94 8.20 -5.44
C ASN A 418 -14.17 7.98 -4.54
N LEU A 419 -14.04 7.26 -3.42
CA LEU A 419 -15.08 7.21 -2.38
C LEU A 419 -15.39 8.61 -1.84
N LEU A 420 -14.37 9.45 -1.64
CA LEU A 420 -14.53 10.87 -1.28
C LEU A 420 -15.08 11.70 -2.44
N ALA A 421 -14.74 11.41 -3.69
CA ALA A 421 -15.35 12.07 -4.84
C ALA A 421 -16.84 11.71 -5.01
N ALA A 422 -17.24 10.51 -4.56
CA ALA A 422 -18.63 10.11 -4.47
C ALA A 422 -19.35 10.75 -3.27
N TYR A 423 -18.63 11.34 -2.32
CA TYR A 423 -19.18 11.92 -1.10
C TYR A 423 -18.36 13.15 -0.64
N ASN A 424 -18.82 14.36 -0.94
CA ASN A 424 -18.14 15.57 -0.49
C ASN A 424 -18.54 15.91 0.96
N PRO A 425 -17.63 15.83 1.95
CA PRO A 425 -17.94 16.16 3.35
C PRO A 425 -18.31 17.63 3.55
N GLU A 426 -17.79 18.54 2.71
CA GLU A 426 -18.06 19.98 2.84
C GLU A 426 -19.47 20.35 2.36
N THR A 427 -20.00 19.64 1.36
CA THR A 427 -21.29 19.97 0.72
C THR A 427 -22.39 18.94 0.96
N GLY A 428 -22.11 17.84 1.67
CA GLY A 428 -23.10 16.80 2.00
C GLY A 428 -23.77 16.16 0.77
N THR A 429 -23.15 16.25 -0.41
CA THR A 429 -23.74 15.88 -1.70
C THR A 429 -22.82 14.96 -2.49
N THR A 430 -23.40 14.10 -3.33
CA THR A 430 -22.72 13.20 -4.26
C THR A 430 -22.05 14.00 -5.38
N ALA A 431 -20.95 14.69 -5.09
CA ALA A 431 -20.38 15.70 -5.96
C ALA A 431 -19.17 15.15 -6.74
N ARG A 432 -19.42 14.49 -7.88
CA ARG A 432 -18.38 14.00 -8.83
C ARG A 432 -17.43 15.09 -9.39
N LYS A 433 -17.48 16.35 -8.96
CA LYS A 433 -16.70 17.47 -9.54
C LYS A 433 -16.28 18.60 -8.58
N ALA A 434 -16.66 18.59 -7.30
CA ALA A 434 -16.54 19.79 -6.46
C ALA A 434 -15.24 19.89 -5.63
N THR A 435 -14.59 18.78 -5.25
CA THR A 435 -13.45 18.81 -4.33
C THR A 435 -12.10 19.08 -5.01
N GLY A 436 -12.03 19.04 -6.35
CA GLY A 436 -10.74 19.11 -7.07
C GLY A 436 -9.80 17.92 -6.79
N SER A 437 -10.27 16.89 -6.09
CA SER A 437 -9.52 15.67 -5.76
C SER A 437 -9.35 14.81 -7.01
N PHE A 438 -8.39 15.17 -7.86
CA PHE A 438 -8.02 14.40 -9.03
C PHE A 438 -6.73 13.66 -8.77
N TYR A 439 -6.78 12.35 -8.96
CA TYR A 439 -5.58 11.52 -8.97
C TYR A 439 -4.64 11.98 -10.09
N THR A 440 -3.38 12.26 -9.74
CA THR A 440 -2.33 12.54 -10.71
C THR A 440 -1.81 11.24 -11.32
N PRO A 441 -1.86 11.04 -12.65
CA PRO A 441 -1.32 9.86 -13.31
C PRO A 441 0.15 9.60 -12.96
N ARG A 442 0.54 8.33 -12.86
CA ARG A 442 1.88 7.92 -12.39
C ARG A 442 2.99 8.45 -13.28
N GLU A 443 2.74 8.53 -14.59
CA GLU A 443 3.67 9.07 -15.58
C GLU A 443 3.94 10.57 -15.36
N ILE A 444 2.91 11.31 -14.96
CA ILE A 444 3.02 12.73 -14.63
C ILE A 444 3.78 12.91 -13.32
N VAL A 445 3.48 12.09 -12.30
CA VAL A 445 4.22 12.09 -11.03
C VAL A 445 5.71 11.82 -11.27
N ASP A 446 6.03 10.77 -12.02
CA ASP A 446 7.41 10.37 -12.34
C ASP A 446 8.16 11.50 -13.07
N TYR A 447 7.55 12.07 -14.12
CA TYR A 447 8.13 13.19 -14.86
C TYR A 447 8.38 14.42 -13.97
N MET A 448 7.39 14.84 -13.17
CA MET A 448 7.52 16.02 -12.31
C MET A 448 8.57 15.81 -11.22
N VAL A 449 8.65 14.62 -10.64
CA VAL A 449 9.69 14.25 -9.66
C VAL A 449 11.07 14.28 -10.31
N ASP A 450 11.22 13.70 -11.51
CA ASP A 450 12.50 13.67 -12.23
C ASP A 450 13.01 15.07 -12.52
N GLU A 451 12.19 15.93 -13.14
CA GLU A 451 12.61 17.30 -13.48
C GLU A 451 12.90 18.14 -12.22
N SER A 452 12.12 17.96 -11.14
CA SER A 452 12.35 18.64 -9.87
C SER A 452 13.67 18.22 -9.22
N LEU A 453 13.97 16.91 -9.21
CA LEU A 453 15.23 16.39 -8.68
C LEU A 453 16.43 16.80 -9.52
N ILE A 454 16.33 16.76 -10.85
CA ILE A 454 17.40 17.21 -11.74
C ILE A 454 17.72 18.68 -11.46
N ALA A 455 16.70 19.55 -11.39
CA ALA A 455 16.89 20.96 -11.09
C ALA A 455 17.56 21.17 -9.72
N TYR A 456 17.10 20.47 -8.68
CA TYR A 456 17.67 20.54 -7.34
C TYR A 456 19.15 20.08 -7.30
N LEU A 457 19.43 18.88 -7.81
CA LEU A 457 20.78 18.28 -7.80
C LEU A 457 21.75 19.11 -8.63
N LYS A 458 21.31 19.64 -9.78
CA LYS A 458 22.11 20.55 -10.60
C LYS A 458 22.52 21.80 -9.82
N GLY A 459 21.58 22.42 -9.08
CA GLY A 459 21.86 23.58 -8.23
C GLY A 459 22.81 23.28 -7.05
N LYS A 460 22.89 22.03 -6.59
CA LYS A 460 23.87 21.61 -5.57
C LYS A 460 25.26 21.32 -6.14
N LEU A 461 25.35 21.07 -7.45
CA LEU A 461 26.61 20.76 -8.15
C LEU A 461 27.18 21.94 -8.96
N THR A 462 26.46 23.07 -9.06
CA THR A 462 26.94 24.27 -9.79
C THR A 462 28.24 24.80 -9.19
N GLY A 463 29.30 24.83 -10.01
CA GLY A 463 30.67 25.18 -9.62
C GLY A 463 31.73 24.20 -10.12
N LYS A 464 31.32 23.03 -10.62
CA LYS A 464 32.22 21.97 -11.12
C LYS A 464 31.84 21.59 -12.55
N ALA A 465 32.70 21.94 -13.50
CA ALA A 465 32.46 21.80 -14.93
C ALA A 465 32.44 20.32 -15.37
N THR A 466 31.29 19.67 -15.27
CA THR A 466 30.98 18.48 -16.08
C THR A 466 30.24 18.93 -17.33
N LYS A 467 30.95 19.02 -18.46
CA LYS A 467 30.29 18.94 -19.77
C LYS A 467 29.46 17.66 -19.72
N ASP A 468 28.14 17.77 -19.84
CA ASP A 468 27.15 16.68 -19.79
C ASP A 468 26.56 16.30 -18.41
N LEU A 469 26.61 17.19 -17.40
CA LEU A 469 25.95 16.95 -16.10
C LEU A 469 24.46 16.57 -16.21
N ASP A 470 23.72 17.23 -17.11
CA ASP A 470 22.29 16.96 -17.33
C ASP A 470 22.05 15.51 -17.82
N LYS A 471 22.86 15.07 -18.79
CA LYS A 471 22.82 13.71 -19.33
C LYS A 471 23.19 12.68 -18.26
N ALA A 472 24.21 12.95 -17.44
CA ALA A 472 24.62 12.06 -16.36
C ALA A 472 23.55 11.96 -15.26
N LEU A 473 22.89 13.07 -14.89
CA LEU A 473 21.76 13.05 -13.96
C LEU A 473 20.57 12.28 -14.53
N ARG A 474 20.24 12.46 -15.82
CA ARG A 474 19.18 11.69 -16.48
C ARG A 474 19.49 10.19 -16.50
N ALA A 475 20.73 9.79 -16.77
CA ALA A 475 21.17 8.39 -16.69
C ALA A 475 21.08 7.84 -15.25
N LEU A 476 21.39 8.66 -14.23
CA LEU A 476 21.23 8.30 -12.83
C LEU A 476 19.76 8.06 -12.45
N LEU A 477 18.84 8.90 -12.92
CA LEU A 477 17.41 8.78 -12.61
C LEU A 477 16.70 7.70 -13.46
N ALA A 478 17.27 7.32 -14.61
CA ALA A 478 16.70 6.31 -15.50
C ALA A 478 16.62 4.92 -14.84
N HIS A 479 15.56 4.17 -15.15
CA HIS A 479 15.33 2.79 -14.72
C HIS A 479 15.93 1.77 -15.72
N ASN A 480 17.19 2.00 -16.09
CA ASN A 480 18.03 1.14 -16.91
C ASN A 480 19.38 0.89 -16.21
N ASP A 481 20.14 -0.06 -16.72
CA ASP A 481 21.47 -0.41 -16.21
C ASP A 481 22.58 0.50 -16.76
N GLU A 482 22.22 1.64 -17.36
CA GLU A 482 23.23 2.58 -17.87
C GLU A 482 24.03 3.18 -16.69
N PRO A 483 25.37 3.14 -16.76
CA PRO A 483 26.21 3.71 -15.73
C PRO A 483 26.08 5.24 -15.72
N HIS A 484 25.97 5.82 -14.53
CA HIS A 484 25.83 7.28 -14.35
C HIS A 484 27.15 8.04 -14.58
N GLY A 485 28.31 7.36 -14.57
CA GLY A 485 29.61 7.95 -14.90
C GLY A 485 30.15 8.96 -13.87
N PHE A 486 29.58 9.03 -12.67
CA PHE A 486 30.05 9.92 -11.59
C PHE A 486 31.22 9.29 -10.82
N ASN A 487 32.18 10.12 -10.42
CA ASN A 487 33.29 9.70 -9.56
C ASN A 487 32.87 9.70 -8.07
N GLU A 488 33.70 9.10 -7.21
CA GLU A 488 33.45 8.96 -5.76
C GLU A 488 33.19 10.28 -5.03
N GLN A 489 33.82 11.38 -5.47
CA GLN A 489 33.61 12.70 -4.89
C GLN A 489 32.21 13.21 -5.24
N THR A 490 31.82 13.18 -6.51
CA THR A 490 30.49 13.59 -6.97
C THR A 490 29.40 12.70 -6.39
N ILE A 491 29.64 11.39 -6.23
CA ILE A 491 28.74 10.47 -5.53
C ILE A 491 28.50 10.94 -4.09
N GLY A 492 29.56 11.28 -3.35
CA GLY A 492 29.45 11.80 -1.98
C GLY A 492 28.65 13.11 -1.90
N GLU A 493 28.87 14.02 -2.86
CA GLU A 493 28.14 15.30 -2.97
C GLU A 493 26.66 15.10 -3.30
N LEU A 494 26.33 14.17 -4.18
CA LEU A 494 24.94 13.80 -4.49
C LEU A 494 24.23 13.21 -3.27
N ILE A 495 24.89 12.33 -2.52
CA ILE A 495 24.33 11.75 -1.29
C ILE A 495 24.12 12.84 -0.22
N GLU A 496 25.00 13.85 -0.12
CA GLU A 496 24.79 15.05 0.71
C GLU A 496 23.62 15.91 0.25
N ALA A 497 23.49 16.11 -1.05
CA ALA A 497 22.35 16.83 -1.61
C ALA A 497 21.03 16.10 -1.25
N ILE A 498 20.96 14.78 -1.43
CA ILE A 498 19.77 13.99 -1.09
C ILE A 498 19.45 14.08 0.40
N ASP A 499 20.47 13.92 1.25
CA ASP A 499 20.31 13.95 2.71
C ASP A 499 19.83 15.30 3.27
N SER A 500 20.18 16.40 2.58
CA SER A 500 19.77 17.77 2.95
C SER A 500 18.47 18.23 2.27
N LEU A 501 17.90 17.42 1.36
CA LEU A 501 16.67 17.73 0.64
C LEU A 501 15.48 17.85 1.60
N LYS A 502 14.62 18.84 1.35
CA LYS A 502 13.30 19.01 1.98
C LYS A 502 12.28 19.22 0.88
N ALA A 503 11.31 18.33 0.78
CA ALA A 503 10.21 18.40 -0.16
C ALA A 503 8.88 18.48 0.59
N LEU A 504 8.03 19.42 0.17
CA LEU A 504 6.70 19.63 0.71
C LEU A 504 5.70 19.54 -0.44
N ASP A 505 4.69 18.70 -0.26
CA ASP A 505 3.48 18.72 -1.07
C ASP A 505 2.34 19.39 -0.28
N PRO A 506 1.91 20.62 -0.63
CA PRO A 506 0.90 21.37 0.13
C PRO A 506 -0.55 20.93 -0.15
N ALA A 507 -0.77 20.00 -1.08
CA ALA A 507 -2.08 19.41 -1.40
C ALA A 507 -1.89 17.92 -1.70
N VAL A 508 -1.42 17.20 -0.69
CA VAL A 508 -0.78 15.90 -0.86
C VAL A 508 -1.72 14.78 -1.34
N GLY A 509 -3.03 14.92 -1.15
CA GLY A 509 -3.99 13.88 -1.48
C GLY A 509 -3.62 12.55 -0.82
N SER A 510 -3.73 11.45 -1.57
CA SER A 510 -3.27 10.12 -1.14
C SER A 510 -1.75 9.95 -1.10
N GLY A 511 -0.94 10.99 -1.32
CA GLY A 511 0.51 10.94 -1.24
C GLY A 511 1.24 10.53 -2.52
N ALA A 512 0.65 10.78 -3.70
CA ALA A 512 1.23 10.38 -4.99
C ALA A 512 2.63 10.99 -5.23
N PHE A 513 2.80 12.32 -5.11
CA PHE A 513 4.10 12.97 -5.31
C PHE A 513 5.14 12.60 -4.24
N PRO A 514 4.83 12.65 -2.93
CA PRO A 514 5.75 12.18 -1.89
C PRO A 514 6.20 10.72 -2.06
N MET A 515 5.30 9.84 -2.48
CA MET A 515 5.65 8.43 -2.71
C MET A 515 6.52 8.26 -3.97
N GLY A 516 6.19 8.95 -5.06
CA GLY A 516 7.01 8.99 -6.27
C GLY A 516 8.43 9.51 -5.98
N LEU A 517 8.54 10.58 -5.19
CA LEU A 517 9.81 11.12 -4.72
C LEU A 517 10.57 10.10 -3.86
N LEU A 518 9.91 9.45 -2.91
CA LEU A 518 10.53 8.41 -2.08
C LEU A 518 11.14 7.31 -2.95
N HIS A 519 10.37 6.76 -3.89
CA HIS A 519 10.84 5.69 -4.77
C HIS A 519 12.00 6.14 -5.65
N LYS A 520 11.94 7.35 -6.21
CA LYS A 520 13.04 7.89 -7.03
C LYS A 520 14.31 8.11 -6.21
N LEU A 521 14.20 8.64 -4.99
CA LEU A 521 15.36 8.83 -4.10
C LEU A 521 15.98 7.51 -3.67
N VAL A 522 15.17 6.48 -3.37
CA VAL A 522 15.67 5.13 -3.06
C VAL A 522 16.38 4.53 -4.27
N HIS A 523 15.82 4.65 -5.47
CA HIS A 523 16.44 4.21 -6.73
C HIS A 523 17.80 4.89 -6.97
N ILE A 524 17.85 6.22 -6.82
CA ILE A 524 19.09 7.00 -6.97
C ILE A 524 20.14 6.54 -5.94
N LEU A 525 19.76 6.40 -4.67
CA LEU A 525 20.67 5.91 -3.63
C LEU A 525 21.15 4.48 -3.91
N GLY A 526 20.30 3.63 -4.46
CA GLY A 526 20.67 2.28 -4.91
C GLY A 526 21.73 2.28 -6.01
N LYS A 527 21.69 3.24 -6.94
CA LYS A 527 22.72 3.42 -7.97
C LYS A 527 24.02 4.04 -7.42
N LEU A 528 23.91 5.05 -6.55
CA LEU A 528 25.06 5.78 -6.00
C LEU A 528 25.81 5.01 -4.91
N ASP A 529 25.10 4.22 -4.11
CA ASP A 529 25.63 3.51 -2.95
C ASP A 529 24.98 2.12 -2.86
N PRO A 530 25.28 1.18 -3.79
CA PRO A 530 24.58 -0.11 -3.86
C PRO A 530 24.61 -0.91 -2.56
N GLY A 531 25.73 -0.89 -1.84
CA GLY A 531 25.91 -1.55 -0.54
C GLY A 531 25.38 -0.74 0.66
N ASN A 532 24.79 0.43 0.43
CA ASN A 532 24.16 1.29 1.44
C ASN A 532 25.10 1.77 2.58
N GLU A 533 26.41 1.68 2.39
CA GLU A 533 27.39 1.96 3.46
C GLU A 533 27.57 3.45 3.71
N ARG A 534 27.54 4.27 2.65
CA ARG A 534 27.69 5.73 2.76
C ARG A 534 26.47 6.34 3.41
N TRP A 535 25.27 5.95 2.95
CA TRP A 535 24.01 6.42 3.52
C TRP A 535 23.88 6.03 4.99
N LYS A 536 24.09 4.75 5.32
CA LYS A 536 24.08 4.23 6.70
C LYS A 536 25.04 4.98 7.63
N THR A 537 26.30 5.14 7.21
CA THR A 537 27.32 5.83 8.02
C THR A 537 26.89 7.27 8.33
N LYS A 538 26.33 7.95 7.34
CA LYS A 538 25.83 9.32 7.47
C LYS A 538 24.66 9.44 8.43
N GLN A 539 23.66 8.57 8.33
CA GLN A 539 22.50 8.62 9.22
C GLN A 539 22.89 8.30 10.67
N ILE A 540 23.81 7.35 10.89
CA ILE A 540 24.31 7.03 12.24
C ILE A 540 25.11 8.18 12.84
N ALA A 541 25.89 8.90 12.03
CA ALA A 541 26.72 10.02 12.49
C ALA A 541 25.89 11.22 13.01
N LYS A 542 24.64 11.37 12.58
CA LYS A 542 23.71 12.42 13.04
C LYS A 542 23.11 12.16 14.41
N LEU A 543 23.19 10.93 14.91
CA LEU A 543 22.63 10.57 16.20
C LEU A 543 23.64 10.88 17.29
N ASP A 544 23.25 11.63 18.32
CA ASP A 544 24.15 11.97 19.45
C ASP A 544 24.25 10.85 20.48
N ASP A 545 23.16 10.10 20.66
CA ASP A 545 23.03 9.08 21.70
C ASP A 545 23.57 7.71 21.26
N VAL A 546 24.34 7.07 22.15
CA VAL A 546 24.99 5.77 21.88
C VAL A 546 23.96 4.66 21.68
N ALA A 547 22.88 4.63 22.46
CA ALA A 547 21.85 3.61 22.31
C ALA A 547 21.07 3.80 21.00
N MET A 548 20.81 5.04 20.59
CA MET A 548 20.22 5.36 19.29
C MET A 548 21.12 4.91 18.13
N ARG A 549 22.44 5.15 18.21
CA ARG A 549 23.40 4.68 17.20
C ARG A 549 23.40 3.16 17.07
N GLU A 550 23.40 2.43 18.19
CA GLU A 550 23.34 0.96 18.17
C GLU A 550 22.00 0.44 17.63
N ASP A 551 20.88 1.07 17.97
CA ASP A 551 19.58 0.70 17.42
C ASP A 551 19.51 0.96 15.90
N ALA A 552 20.09 2.07 15.41
CA ALA A 552 20.21 2.36 13.98
C ALA A 552 21.12 1.34 13.26
N LYS A 553 22.27 0.98 13.83
CA LYS A 553 23.14 -0.07 13.27
C LYS A 553 22.42 -1.41 13.18
N ARG A 554 21.65 -1.78 14.21
CA ARG A 554 20.82 -2.99 14.21
C ARG A 554 19.76 -2.92 13.11
N LEU A 555 19.10 -1.78 12.96
CA LEU A 555 18.07 -1.55 11.94
C LEU A 555 18.58 -1.83 10.52
N PHE A 556 19.74 -1.28 10.14
CA PHE A 556 20.33 -1.53 8.83
C PHE A 556 20.76 -3.00 8.64
N ARG A 557 21.22 -3.66 9.71
CA ARG A 557 21.69 -5.06 9.65
C ARG A 557 20.55 -6.08 9.53
N GLU A 558 19.44 -5.83 10.23
CA GLU A 558 18.35 -6.79 10.38
C GLU A 558 17.27 -6.68 9.29
N ASN A 559 17.33 -5.69 8.40
CA ASN A 559 16.34 -5.46 7.35
C ASN A 559 16.96 -5.50 5.95
N TYR A 560 16.17 -5.27 4.91
CA TYR A 560 16.71 -4.99 3.57
C TYR A 560 17.25 -3.55 3.52
N ASP A 561 18.21 -3.29 2.64
CA ASP A 561 18.90 -1.99 2.56
C ASP A 561 17.94 -0.82 2.37
N ASP A 562 16.89 -1.04 1.58
CA ASP A 562 15.88 -0.03 1.26
C ASP A 562 15.03 0.37 2.47
N TYR A 563 14.88 -0.49 3.49
CA TYR A 563 14.17 -0.10 4.72
C TYR A 563 14.84 1.10 5.38
N GLY A 564 16.16 1.06 5.53
CA GLY A 564 16.93 2.15 6.13
C GLY A 564 16.92 3.40 5.25
N ARG A 565 17.06 3.24 3.92
CA ARG A 565 16.93 4.37 2.98
C ARG A 565 15.57 5.05 3.12
N LYS A 566 14.48 4.27 3.02
CA LYS A 566 13.11 4.78 3.10
C LYS A 566 12.83 5.46 4.44
N LEU A 567 13.18 4.83 5.56
CA LEU A 567 12.88 5.38 6.89
C LEU A 567 13.50 6.77 7.08
N TYR A 568 14.79 6.93 6.77
CA TYR A 568 15.48 8.21 6.95
C TYR A 568 15.11 9.25 5.90
N LEU A 569 14.74 8.85 4.68
CA LEU A 569 14.16 9.75 3.68
C LEU A 569 12.77 10.27 4.12
N ILE A 570 11.91 9.40 4.66
CA ILE A 570 10.59 9.79 5.19
C ILE A 570 10.76 10.71 6.40
N GLU A 571 11.68 10.39 7.29
CA GLU A 571 11.95 11.19 8.48
C GLU A 571 12.49 12.57 8.11
N ASN A 572 13.44 12.65 7.20
CA ASN A 572 14.19 13.88 7.00
C ASN A 572 13.73 14.69 5.80
N CYS A 573 13.24 14.07 4.74
CA CYS A 573 13.10 14.75 3.45
C CYS A 573 11.65 15.04 3.06
N ILE A 574 10.68 14.26 3.53
CA ILE A 574 9.34 14.22 2.94
C ILE A 574 8.29 14.78 3.89
N TYR A 575 7.52 15.74 3.39
CA TYR A 575 6.43 16.41 4.10
C TYR A 575 5.22 16.57 3.19
N GLY A 576 4.02 16.50 3.77
CA GLY A 576 2.77 16.67 3.02
C GLY A 576 1.68 17.32 3.87
N VAL A 577 0.83 18.12 3.23
CA VAL A 577 -0.33 18.74 3.87
C VAL A 577 -1.53 18.56 2.97
N ASP A 578 -2.67 18.23 3.55
CA ASP A 578 -3.95 18.20 2.84
C ASP A 578 -5.05 18.79 3.71
N ILE A 579 -6.07 19.40 3.11
CA ILE A 579 -7.22 19.88 3.86
C ILE A 579 -8.07 18.72 4.40
N GLN A 580 -8.11 17.59 3.69
CA GLN A 580 -8.92 16.42 4.03
C GLN A 580 -8.15 15.47 4.97
N PRO A 581 -8.61 15.25 6.21
CA PRO A 581 -7.95 14.32 7.14
C PRO A 581 -7.83 12.90 6.60
N ILE A 582 -8.80 12.46 5.78
CA ILE A 582 -8.83 11.12 5.20
C ILE A 582 -7.71 10.95 4.16
N ALA A 583 -7.47 11.95 3.29
CA ALA A 583 -6.35 11.97 2.35
C ALA A 583 -5.00 11.77 3.07
N VAL A 584 -4.80 12.50 4.17
CA VAL A 584 -3.62 12.37 5.04
C VAL A 584 -3.49 10.97 5.63
N GLN A 585 -4.59 10.32 6.06
CA GLN A 585 -4.55 8.95 6.59
C GLN A 585 -4.13 7.93 5.54
N ILE A 586 -4.61 8.09 4.30
CA ILE A 586 -4.26 7.25 3.16
C ILE A 586 -2.78 7.39 2.82
N ALA A 587 -2.27 8.63 2.75
CA ALA A 587 -0.86 8.88 2.54
C ALA A 587 -0.03 8.13 3.60
N LYS A 588 -0.35 8.32 4.89
CA LYS A 588 0.31 7.60 6.00
C LYS A 588 0.26 6.08 5.82
N MET A 589 -0.90 5.53 5.45
CA MET A 589 -1.08 4.10 5.19
C MET A 589 -0.14 3.59 4.10
N ARG A 590 -0.02 4.29 2.97
CA ARG A 590 0.90 3.92 1.88
C ARG A 590 2.35 3.92 2.32
N PHE A 591 2.78 4.96 3.04
CA PHE A 591 4.15 5.02 3.60
C PHE A 591 4.41 3.86 4.58
N PHE A 592 3.41 3.47 5.37
CA PHE A 592 3.53 2.30 6.24
C PHE A 592 3.65 0.99 5.48
N ILE A 593 2.87 0.76 4.43
CA ILE A 593 3.00 -0.45 3.61
C ILE A 593 4.37 -0.49 2.93
N SER A 594 4.82 0.62 2.34
CA SER A 594 6.14 0.74 1.70
C SER A 594 7.29 0.44 2.66
N LEU A 595 7.19 0.87 3.93
CA LEU A 595 8.16 0.52 4.97
C LEU A 595 8.05 -0.93 5.40
N ILE A 596 6.84 -1.46 5.56
CA ILE A 596 6.66 -2.84 6.02
C ILE A 596 7.28 -3.80 5.04
N VAL A 597 7.08 -3.63 3.74
CA VAL A 597 7.60 -4.51 2.68
C VAL A 597 9.07 -4.87 2.90
N ASP A 598 9.91 -3.89 3.22
CA ASP A 598 11.36 -4.06 3.36
C ASP A 598 11.83 -4.55 4.74
N GLN A 599 10.89 -4.88 5.64
CA GLN A 599 11.23 -5.49 6.91
C GLN A 599 11.38 -7.00 6.83
N LYS A 600 12.47 -7.55 7.38
CA LYS A 600 12.66 -9.01 7.43
C LYS A 600 11.90 -9.58 8.63
N VAL A 601 11.28 -10.74 8.44
CA VAL A 601 10.56 -11.45 9.50
C VAL A 601 11.45 -12.54 10.08
N ASN A 602 11.72 -12.47 11.38
CA ASN A 602 12.45 -13.48 12.12
C ASN A 602 11.59 -13.99 13.30
N PRO A 603 10.96 -15.17 13.20
CA PRO A 603 10.10 -15.72 14.24
C PRO A 603 10.74 -15.88 15.62
N LYS A 604 12.08 -15.94 15.71
CA LYS A 604 12.82 -16.10 16.97
C LYS A 604 13.17 -14.77 17.64
N ALA A 605 13.08 -13.66 16.92
CA ALA A 605 13.38 -12.34 17.45
C ALA A 605 12.17 -11.74 18.18
N SER A 606 12.43 -10.80 19.10
CA SER A 606 11.37 -9.98 19.68
C SER A 606 10.56 -9.29 18.58
N ASN A 607 9.24 -9.21 18.77
CA ASN A 607 8.30 -8.71 17.77
C ASN A 607 8.43 -9.36 16.37
N ARG A 608 8.91 -10.60 16.30
CA ARG A 608 9.26 -11.32 15.06
C ARG A 608 10.26 -10.59 14.17
N GLY A 609 11.13 -9.76 14.74
CA GLY A 609 12.08 -8.92 14.00
C GLY A 609 11.44 -7.74 13.26
N VAL A 610 10.11 -7.61 13.32
CA VAL A 610 9.38 -6.49 12.74
C VAL A 610 9.45 -5.32 13.71
N ARG A 611 9.79 -4.15 13.20
CA ARG A 611 9.83 -2.90 13.95
C ARG A 611 8.46 -2.21 13.89
N ALA A 612 8.15 -1.57 15.01
CA ALA A 612 7.04 -0.63 15.13
C ALA A 612 7.14 0.46 14.04
N LEU A 613 6.01 0.80 13.43
CA LEU A 613 5.95 1.85 12.43
C LEU A 613 6.20 3.23 13.08
N PRO A 614 6.82 4.16 12.33
CA PRO A 614 7.07 5.50 12.84
C PRO A 614 5.78 6.31 13.00
N ASN A 615 5.83 7.37 13.80
CA ASN A 615 4.71 8.30 13.92
C ASN A 615 4.81 9.38 12.83
N LEU A 616 3.91 9.30 11.84
CA LEU A 616 3.89 10.20 10.68
C LEU A 616 3.06 11.48 10.89
N GLU A 617 2.57 11.73 12.11
CA GLU A 617 1.71 12.89 12.43
C GLU A 617 2.38 14.24 12.21
N THR A 618 3.70 14.30 12.31
CA THR A 618 4.49 15.52 12.09
C THR A 618 5.01 15.65 10.66
N LYS A 619 4.74 14.65 9.81
CA LYS A 619 5.16 14.61 8.39
C LYS A 619 4.00 14.86 7.45
N PHE A 620 2.85 14.25 7.75
CA PHE A 620 1.61 14.45 7.01
C PHE A 620 0.53 15.06 7.92
N VAL A 621 0.18 16.31 7.64
CA VAL A 621 -0.67 17.14 8.48
C VAL A 621 -1.97 17.48 7.75
N ALA A 622 -3.09 17.41 8.45
CA ALA A 622 -4.36 17.91 7.93
C ALA A 622 -4.46 19.41 8.24
N ALA A 623 -4.39 20.28 7.23
CA ALA A 623 -4.48 21.73 7.37
C ALA A 623 -4.87 22.40 6.04
N ASN A 624 -5.41 23.61 6.12
CA ASN A 624 -5.77 24.41 4.95
C ASN A 624 -4.57 25.24 4.48
N THR A 625 -3.94 24.85 3.38
CA THR A 625 -2.77 25.54 2.79
C THR A 625 -3.13 26.75 1.94
N LEU A 626 -4.42 27.01 1.68
CA LEU A 626 -4.88 28.23 1.01
C LEU A 626 -4.88 29.44 1.95
N ILE A 627 -4.88 29.20 3.26
CA ILE A 627 -4.75 30.26 4.26
C ILE A 627 -3.27 30.61 4.38
N GLY A 628 -2.89 31.75 3.80
CA GLY A 628 -1.54 32.30 3.90
C GLY A 628 -1.21 32.70 5.34
N ILE A 629 0.08 32.69 5.66
CA ILE A 629 0.58 33.17 6.95
C ILE A 629 0.84 34.69 6.82
N GLU A 630 0.03 35.52 7.47
CA GLU A 630 0.18 36.98 7.44
C GLU A 630 1.41 37.41 8.25
N ARG A 631 2.42 37.94 7.56
CA ARG A 631 3.67 38.38 8.20
C ARG A 631 3.59 39.85 8.60
N PRO A 632 4.24 40.26 9.69
CA PRO A 632 4.33 41.67 10.07
C PRO A 632 4.94 42.53 8.95
N THR A 633 4.34 43.70 8.68
CA THR A 633 4.78 44.63 7.61
C THR A 633 6.17 45.23 7.86
N GLN A 634 6.59 45.31 9.12
CA GLN A 634 7.97 45.59 9.55
C GLN A 634 8.40 44.43 10.45
N MET A 635 9.38 43.64 10.00
CA MET A 635 9.99 42.63 10.88
C MET A 635 10.86 43.36 11.91
N LEU A 636 10.49 43.26 13.19
CA LEU A 636 11.45 43.45 14.29
C LEU A 636 12.60 42.44 14.13
N LEU A 637 13.74 42.69 14.77
CA LEU A 637 14.78 41.66 14.90
C LEU A 637 14.14 40.44 15.59
N ARG A 638 14.02 39.33 14.86
CA ARG A 638 13.40 38.09 15.34
C ARG A 638 14.00 37.69 16.69
N ASP A 639 13.16 37.43 17.69
CA ASP A 639 13.63 36.99 19.00
C ASP A 639 14.45 35.68 18.87
N PRO A 640 15.74 35.65 19.28
CA PRO A 640 16.56 34.44 19.23
C PRO A 640 15.98 33.26 20.03
N ASP A 641 15.12 33.52 21.01
CA ASP A 641 14.45 32.46 21.76
C ASP A 641 13.42 31.71 20.89
N ILE A 642 12.86 32.33 19.84
CA ILE A 642 12.02 31.63 18.85
C ILE A 642 12.82 30.54 18.16
N ASP A 643 14.02 30.87 17.65
CA ASP A 643 14.89 29.90 16.96
C ASP A 643 15.28 28.75 17.89
N LYS A 644 15.54 29.06 19.17
CA LYS A 644 15.88 28.08 20.20
C LYS A 644 14.70 27.14 20.49
N LYS A 645 13.48 27.68 20.60
CA LYS A 645 12.25 26.92 20.81
C LYS A 645 11.86 26.10 19.59
N GLU A 646 12.06 26.59 18.38
CA GLU A 646 11.89 25.82 17.14
C GLU A 646 12.86 24.63 17.09
N ALA A 647 14.10 24.80 17.53
CA ALA A 647 15.07 23.72 17.63
C ALA A 647 14.69 22.68 18.71
N GLU A 648 14.16 23.11 19.86
CA GLU A 648 13.60 22.22 20.88
C GLU A 648 12.39 21.44 20.33
N LEU A 649 11.47 22.12 19.66
CA LEU A 649 10.29 21.52 19.04
C LEU A 649 10.69 20.49 17.99
N ARG A 650 11.72 20.78 17.20
CA ARG A 650 12.28 19.83 16.23
C ARG A 650 12.75 18.54 16.90
N LYS A 651 13.51 18.64 18.00
CA LYS A 651 13.98 17.46 18.77
C LYS A 651 12.82 16.66 19.35
N VAL A 652 11.77 17.33 19.85
CA VAL A 652 10.55 16.67 20.33
C VAL A 652 9.86 15.90 19.20
N ARG A 653 9.78 16.48 18.01
CA ARG A 653 9.16 15.84 16.82
C ARG A 653 9.99 14.67 16.28
N GLU A 654 11.32 14.76 16.28
CA GLU A 654 12.24 13.66 15.93
C GLU A 654 12.10 12.49 16.92
N LYS A 655 12.05 12.79 18.22
CA LYS A 655 11.74 11.78 19.25
C LYS A 655 10.35 11.18 19.06
N HIS A 656 9.34 11.99 18.75
CA HIS A 656 7.99 11.51 18.51
C HIS A 656 7.96 10.54 17.34
N PHE A 657 8.69 10.80 16.25
CA PHE A 657 8.74 9.92 15.07
C PHE A 657 9.11 8.47 15.42
N THR A 658 10.06 8.26 16.31
CA THR A 658 10.58 6.92 16.67
C THR A 658 9.93 6.28 17.91
N THR A 659 9.08 7.04 18.64
CA THR A 659 8.50 6.59 19.90
C THR A 659 7.45 5.47 19.74
N ARG A 660 7.55 4.45 20.61
CA ARG A 660 6.73 3.23 20.52
C ARG A 660 5.57 3.17 21.52
N THR A 661 5.80 3.60 22.77
CA THR A 661 4.81 3.42 23.85
C THR A 661 3.79 4.56 23.88
N LEU A 662 2.53 4.24 24.21
CA LEU A 662 1.45 5.23 24.31
C LEU A 662 1.80 6.39 25.28
N ARG A 663 2.40 6.07 26.44
CA ARG A 663 2.80 7.07 27.44
C ARG A 663 3.84 8.05 26.90
N SER A 664 4.87 7.54 26.23
CA SER A 664 5.92 8.39 25.66
C SER A 664 5.40 9.22 24.49
N LYS A 665 4.48 8.69 23.67
CA LYS A 665 3.81 9.46 22.62
C LYS A 665 2.98 10.59 23.20
N ALA A 666 2.15 10.30 24.21
CA ALA A 666 1.33 11.30 24.90
C ALA A 666 2.21 12.43 25.45
N LYS A 667 3.34 12.09 26.11
CA LYS A 667 4.30 13.08 26.58
C LYS A 667 4.88 13.93 25.45
N CYS A 668 5.28 13.33 24.32
CA CYS A 668 5.80 14.11 23.20
C CYS A 668 4.74 15.03 22.58
N ARG A 669 3.46 14.59 22.49
CA ARG A 669 2.34 15.41 22.03
C ARG A 669 2.09 16.59 22.98
N GLU A 670 2.20 16.38 24.29
CA GLU A 670 2.10 17.43 25.31
C GLU A 670 3.26 18.44 25.22
N ASP A 671 4.49 17.94 25.11
CA ASP A 671 5.69 18.78 24.93
C ASP A 671 5.62 19.59 23.61
N ASP A 672 5.16 19.01 22.50
CA ASP A 672 4.94 19.71 21.22
C ASP A 672 3.89 20.83 21.38
N LYS A 673 2.75 20.52 22.01
CA LYS A 673 1.69 21.51 22.26
C LYS A 673 2.18 22.67 23.13
N ARG A 674 2.93 22.37 24.20
CA ARG A 674 3.51 23.40 25.09
C ARG A 674 4.46 24.30 24.32
N LEU A 675 5.42 23.73 23.60
CA LEU A 675 6.40 24.49 22.83
C LEU A 675 5.76 25.35 21.73
N ARG A 676 4.72 24.84 21.05
CA ARG A 676 3.96 25.64 20.08
C ARG A 676 3.26 26.82 20.73
N ALA A 677 2.69 26.65 21.93
CA ALA A 677 2.07 27.75 22.65
C ALA A 677 3.11 28.79 23.11
N GLU A 678 4.29 28.36 23.59
CA GLU A 678 5.40 29.25 23.92
C GLU A 678 5.86 30.04 22.69
N ILE A 679 6.02 29.38 21.53
CA ILE A 679 6.39 30.04 20.26
C ILE A 679 5.32 31.03 19.82
N ALA A 680 4.04 30.68 19.94
CA ALA A 680 2.93 31.58 19.60
C ALA A 680 2.99 32.89 20.41
N GLU A 681 3.24 32.82 21.72
CA GLU A 681 3.37 34.02 22.57
C GLU A 681 4.60 34.87 22.22
N LEU A 682 5.72 34.24 21.87
CA LEU A 682 6.91 34.95 21.39
C LEU A 682 6.65 35.63 20.03
N LEU A 683 5.98 34.95 19.09
CA LEU A 683 5.60 35.52 17.79
C LEU A 683 4.68 36.73 17.95
N LYS A 684 3.70 36.69 18.86
CA LYS A 684 2.84 37.85 19.17
C LYS A 684 3.65 39.04 19.67
N SER A 685 4.66 38.76 20.50
CA SER A 685 5.58 39.78 21.03
C SER A 685 6.51 40.33 19.94
N ASP A 686 6.85 39.52 18.93
CA ASP A 686 7.57 39.87 17.70
C ASP A 686 6.70 40.60 16.64
N GLY A 687 5.45 40.94 16.98
CA GLY A 687 4.55 41.73 16.16
C GLY A 687 3.69 40.93 15.17
N TRP A 688 3.63 39.61 15.30
CA TRP A 688 2.71 38.77 14.52
C TRP A 688 1.27 38.93 15.02
N ASP A 689 0.31 38.83 14.10
CA ASP A 689 -1.11 38.86 14.45
C ASP A 689 -1.52 37.64 15.30
N ASN A 690 -2.43 37.85 16.25
CA ASN A 690 -2.91 36.81 17.19
C ASN A 690 -3.56 35.61 16.51
N THR A 691 -4.13 35.76 15.31
CA THR A 691 -4.73 34.66 14.56
C THR A 691 -3.69 33.85 13.80
N THR A 692 -2.54 34.45 13.49
CA THR A 692 -1.44 33.83 12.75
C THR A 692 -0.43 33.17 13.68
N ALA A 693 -0.14 33.79 14.83
CA ALA A 693 0.75 33.29 15.86
C ALA A 693 0.08 32.22 16.73
#